data_AF-A0AAE3FNW8-F1
#
_entry.id   AF-A0AAE3FNW8-F1
#
_cell.length_a   1.000
_cell.length_b   1.000
_cell.length_c   1.000
_cell.angle_alpha   90.00
_cell.angle_beta   90.00
_cell.angle_gamma   90.00
#
_symmetry.space_group_name_H-M   'P 1'
#
loop_
_entity.id
_entity.type
_entity.pdbx_description
1 polymer ?
#
loop_
_entity_poly.entity_id
_entity_poly.type
_entity_poly.pdbx_seq_one_letter_code
_entity_poly.pdbx_strand_id
1 'polypeptide(L)'
;MEQDLEAHYVLGNDIDATSTDNWNAGAGFDPIAEDTIGSGSGPAFSGTLDGQGHTISGLVINRPGEQYTGLFSGLSGTVKNTKLEDVEVSGNRYAGSAVGHLTGEVRSVAVTGQVESSDEPVGGVVARSSEGVITRVSADIDVSGEGRAGIIVGSGGATISQSYSTGTVRATDGRAGGIVGYHIGSSQIRNSYSSAEVVGDTVGGVAGHVDAPVASTYASGPVDGTEEVGGFAGEVHVDSPSPSDTYWSIDSSGTTTGTSVMNTGEEPAQEYSTGLGQAEMTGAAAEQNMNLNFEEYWTTTDEYPILQWQVEDVDLSVTQSTIGEGESTSATVELVLHDGSTVTASEVADYDSETAIASVDDGSVEANSIGQTDITATVAGQSDTVSVEVLEPPSIEFLDAQLDTETVVEGTTAQVSTTYENTGGPGSETVSVAVADEQASITTFQLDADEETAETITWSADDEGMVSLDDEELAELEVVDPANVTLQSVELHEEATQDREYEIEPVFETDLDTSVWTTLELRVDGDRVLEDEFEVSEDGAVDSIKYAHDEDGTTTHVVEHYDETQTGTVEVLPPADFELDDLEVSEAVEQGDTETVSVTVRNVGGGIDDADITLALDGEEVDTQAVTLDRNEDTTIELDAAFDDADDVDLTVSSPDDEMTQSVTVEAGERNGDDEADDDGLPGFTAVAGLLAVLLTAGSIARRR
;
A
#
# COMPACT_ATOMS: atom_id res chain seq x y z
N MET A 1 7.87 16.11 33.68
CA MET A 1 7.69 17.57 33.50
C MET A 1 7.04 18.21 34.73
N GLU A 2 6.16 17.51 35.45
CA GLU A 2 5.44 18.03 36.64
C GLU A 2 6.28 18.62 37.78
N GLN A 3 7.55 18.25 37.91
CA GLN A 3 8.43 18.80 38.95
C GLN A 3 8.94 20.22 38.62
N ASP A 4 8.93 20.63 37.36
CA ASP A 4 9.37 21.95 36.90
C ASP A 4 8.62 22.35 35.62
N LEU A 5 7.54 23.11 35.79
CA LEU A 5 6.63 23.54 34.72
C LEU A 5 7.16 24.73 33.90
N GLU A 6 8.29 25.34 34.32
CA GLU A 6 8.92 26.47 33.63
C GLU A 6 10.13 26.04 32.79
N ALA A 7 10.59 24.79 32.94
CA ALA A 7 11.78 24.28 32.28
C ALA A 7 11.62 24.04 30.77
N HIS A 8 12.77 23.95 30.10
CA HIS A 8 12.86 23.56 28.69
C HIS A 8 13.18 22.06 28.59
N TYR A 9 12.28 21.33 27.94
CA TYR A 9 12.37 19.90 27.67
C TYR A 9 12.56 19.69 26.17
N VAL A 10 13.31 18.65 25.84
CA VAL A 10 13.65 18.28 24.48
C VAL A 10 13.50 16.77 24.35
N LEU A 11 12.83 16.28 23.31
CA LEU A 11 12.81 14.86 23.01
C LEU A 11 14.18 14.44 22.44
N GLY A 12 14.73 13.35 22.97
CA GLY A 12 16.01 12.81 22.53
C GLY A 12 15.88 11.65 21.55
N ASN A 13 14.70 11.05 21.46
CA ASN A 13 14.28 9.99 20.56
C ASN A 13 12.74 10.01 20.51
N ASP A 14 12.16 9.19 19.65
CA ASP A 14 10.74 8.89 19.67
C ASP A 14 10.34 8.20 20.98
N ILE A 15 9.09 8.42 21.41
CA ILE A 15 8.52 7.86 22.63
C ILE A 15 7.31 7.01 22.27
N ASP A 16 7.44 5.70 22.50
CA ASP A 16 6.30 4.79 22.59
C ASP A 16 5.61 4.97 23.96
N ALA A 17 4.41 5.54 23.94
CA ALA A 17 3.57 5.82 25.10
C ALA A 17 2.43 4.80 25.28
N THR A 18 2.38 3.70 24.53
CA THR A 18 1.30 2.67 24.61
C THR A 18 1.09 2.13 26.02
N SER A 19 2.17 2.03 26.81
CA SER A 19 2.10 1.59 28.20
C SER A 19 1.23 2.48 29.11
N THR A 20 0.95 3.72 28.69
CA THR A 20 0.13 4.68 29.46
C THR A 20 -1.30 4.21 29.67
N ASP A 21 -1.85 3.36 28.79
CA ASP A 21 -3.17 2.74 28.95
C ASP A 21 -3.38 2.11 30.35
N ASN A 22 -2.33 1.46 30.86
CA ASN A 22 -2.38 0.78 32.16
C ASN A 22 -1.99 1.66 33.35
N TRP A 23 -1.64 2.93 33.11
CA TRP A 23 -1.25 3.85 34.18
C TRP A 23 -2.48 4.34 34.96
N ASN A 24 -2.22 4.83 36.18
CA ASN A 24 -3.25 5.43 37.04
C ASN A 24 -4.51 4.55 37.22
N ALA A 25 -4.31 3.23 37.32
CA ALA A 25 -5.38 2.22 37.41
C ALA A 25 -6.33 2.18 36.19
N GLY A 26 -5.78 2.37 34.99
CA GLY A 26 -6.52 2.35 33.72
C GLY A 26 -7.06 3.71 33.30
N ALA A 27 -6.70 4.79 34.00
CA ALA A 27 -7.10 6.16 33.66
C ALA A 27 -6.16 6.81 32.62
N GLY A 28 -5.18 6.08 32.10
CA GLY A 28 -4.20 6.61 31.16
C GLY A 28 -3.14 7.48 31.82
N PHE A 29 -2.44 8.25 31.00
CA PHE A 29 -1.49 9.29 31.38
C PHE A 29 -2.16 10.37 32.26
N ASP A 30 -1.37 10.98 33.15
CA ASP A 30 -1.80 12.11 33.98
C ASP A 30 -1.39 13.40 33.30
N PRO A 31 -2.34 14.24 32.81
CA PRO A 31 -2.03 15.48 32.13
C PRO A 31 -0.98 16.31 32.85
N ILE A 32 -0.06 16.91 32.10
CA ILE A 32 0.96 17.78 32.66
C ILE A 32 0.30 19.09 33.08
N ALA A 33 0.64 19.55 34.28
CA ALA A 33 0.05 20.71 34.94
C ALA A 33 -1.41 20.50 35.39
N GLU A 34 -1.94 21.43 36.20
CA GLU A 34 -3.28 21.33 36.80
C GLU A 34 -4.12 22.59 36.50
N ASP A 35 -4.00 23.14 35.29
CA ASP A 35 -4.68 24.40 34.96
C ASP A 35 -6.20 24.22 34.96
N THR A 36 -6.89 25.15 35.61
CA THR A 36 -8.35 25.24 35.59
C THR A 36 -8.77 26.69 35.39
N ILE A 37 -9.77 26.94 34.54
CA ILE A 37 -10.30 28.30 34.37
C ILE A 37 -11.16 28.67 35.59
N GLY A 38 -10.68 29.59 36.43
CA GLY A 38 -11.46 30.20 37.50
C GLY A 38 -10.75 30.35 38.85
N SER A 39 -11.53 30.55 39.92
CA SER A 39 -10.99 30.74 41.27
C SER A 39 -10.46 29.42 41.83
N GLY A 40 -9.14 29.23 41.74
CA GLY A 40 -8.47 27.98 42.12
C GLY A 40 -7.54 27.39 41.05
N SER A 41 -7.36 28.08 39.90
CA SER A 41 -6.43 27.71 38.81
C SER A 41 -5.09 27.20 39.36
N GLY A 42 -4.77 25.94 39.04
CA GLY A 42 -3.45 25.38 39.21
C GLY A 42 -2.49 25.96 38.17
N PRO A 43 -1.17 25.75 38.32
CA PRO A 43 -0.20 26.28 37.36
C PRO A 43 -0.40 25.62 35.99
N ALA A 44 -0.29 26.41 34.92
CA ALA A 44 -0.13 25.91 33.56
C ALA A 44 1.35 25.59 33.27
N PHE A 45 1.61 24.76 32.26
CA PHE A 45 2.96 24.58 31.74
C PHE A 45 3.38 25.84 30.99
N SER A 46 4.40 26.55 31.49
CA SER A 46 4.93 27.79 30.90
C SER A 46 6.33 27.63 30.30
N GLY A 47 6.88 26.42 30.36
CA GLY A 47 8.16 26.04 29.77
C GLY A 47 8.08 25.77 28.27
N THR A 48 9.02 24.97 27.76
CA THR A 48 9.02 24.54 26.35
C THR A 48 9.15 23.03 26.27
N LEU A 49 8.39 22.40 25.38
CA LEU A 49 8.66 21.06 24.86
C LEU A 49 9.03 21.17 23.38
N ASP A 50 10.27 20.84 23.03
CA ASP A 50 10.76 20.76 21.66
C ASP A 50 10.95 19.29 21.27
N GLY A 51 10.15 18.80 20.32
CA GLY A 51 10.26 17.41 19.87
C GLY A 51 11.44 17.16 18.94
N GLN A 52 12.05 18.20 18.35
CA GLN A 52 13.11 18.07 17.34
C GLN A 52 12.78 17.11 16.17
N GLY A 53 11.50 16.98 15.83
CA GLY A 53 11.00 16.06 14.80
C GLY A 53 10.59 14.68 15.32
N HIS A 54 10.84 14.37 16.60
CA HIS A 54 10.48 13.09 17.20
C HIS A 54 8.98 12.93 17.46
N THR A 55 8.55 11.67 17.42
CA THR A 55 7.16 11.25 17.64
C THR A 55 6.91 10.82 19.08
N ILE A 56 5.72 11.09 19.59
CA ILE A 56 5.13 10.46 20.78
C ILE A 56 3.94 9.64 20.28
N SER A 57 4.03 8.31 20.29
CA SER A 57 3.01 7.41 19.74
C SER A 57 2.22 6.68 20.82
N GLY A 58 0.95 6.36 20.56
CA GLY A 58 0.13 5.50 21.43
C GLY A 58 -0.20 6.10 22.79
N LEU A 59 -0.28 7.43 22.91
CA LEU A 59 -0.60 8.10 24.17
C LEU A 59 -2.08 7.91 24.53
N VAL A 60 -2.37 7.29 25.67
CA VAL A 60 -3.73 7.10 26.18
C VAL A 60 -4.01 8.00 27.39
N ILE A 61 -5.09 8.77 27.35
CA ILE A 61 -5.62 9.56 28.48
C ILE A 61 -7.11 9.25 28.64
N ASN A 62 -7.48 8.37 29.56
CA ASN A 62 -8.85 7.92 29.76
C ASN A 62 -9.48 8.53 31.02
N ARG A 63 -9.94 9.78 30.91
CA ARG A 63 -10.41 10.61 32.04
C ARG A 63 -11.79 11.24 31.77
N PRO A 64 -12.83 10.44 31.48
CA PRO A 64 -14.16 10.93 31.04
C PRO A 64 -14.90 11.78 32.09
N GLY A 65 -14.42 11.83 33.34
CA GLY A 65 -14.97 12.65 34.41
C GLY A 65 -14.17 13.92 34.72
N GLU A 66 -13.02 14.14 34.08
CA GLU A 66 -12.10 15.24 34.36
C GLU A 66 -12.14 16.31 33.28
N GLN A 67 -11.77 17.53 33.65
CA GLN A 67 -11.77 18.68 32.75
C GLN A 67 -10.34 19.04 32.36
N TYR A 68 -10.16 19.73 31.23
CA TYR A 68 -8.86 20.18 30.73
C TYR A 68 -7.93 19.00 30.49
N THR A 69 -8.41 18.06 29.68
CA THR A 69 -7.70 16.82 29.39
C THR A 69 -6.90 16.97 28.11
N GLY A 70 -5.64 16.57 28.17
CA GLY A 70 -4.67 16.54 27.07
C GLY A 70 -3.28 16.24 27.60
N LEU A 71 -2.28 16.10 26.72
CA LEU A 71 -0.89 15.95 27.18
C LEU A 71 -0.52 17.06 28.19
N PHE A 72 -0.98 18.28 27.91
CA PHE A 72 -0.98 19.40 28.85
C PHE A 72 -2.41 19.75 29.25
N SER A 73 -2.68 19.81 30.55
CA SER A 73 -3.96 20.33 31.04
C SER A 73 -4.11 21.81 30.67
N GLY A 74 -3.05 22.59 30.87
CA GLY A 74 -2.94 23.96 30.37
C GLY A 74 -1.54 24.32 29.87
N LEU A 75 -1.49 25.05 28.77
CA LEU A 75 -0.26 25.49 28.12
C LEU A 75 -0.23 27.01 27.99
N SER A 76 0.67 27.65 28.74
CA SER A 76 1.08 29.06 28.56
C SER A 76 2.45 29.20 27.91
N GLY A 77 3.19 28.09 27.81
CA GLY A 77 4.49 27.98 27.18
C GLY A 77 4.40 27.57 25.71
N THR A 78 5.33 26.73 25.26
CA THR A 78 5.38 26.28 23.87
C THR A 78 5.52 24.76 23.77
N VAL A 79 4.73 24.14 22.89
CA VAL A 79 5.01 22.80 22.35
C VAL A 79 5.29 22.92 20.86
N LYS A 80 6.38 22.30 20.39
CA LYS A 80 6.76 22.41 18.98
C LYS A 80 7.57 21.24 18.44
N ASN A 81 7.59 21.12 17.11
CA ASN A 81 8.43 20.20 16.33
C ASN A 81 8.26 18.73 16.76
N THR A 82 7.03 18.25 16.88
CA THR A 82 6.76 16.87 17.34
C THR A 82 5.53 16.30 16.67
N LYS A 83 5.44 14.97 16.58
CA LYS A 83 4.23 14.27 16.14
C LYS A 83 3.59 13.61 17.37
N LEU A 84 2.27 13.75 17.52
CA LEU A 84 1.47 12.98 18.46
C LEU A 84 0.69 11.96 17.64
N GLU A 85 1.17 10.73 17.61
CA GLU A 85 0.65 9.68 16.74
C GLU A 85 -0.21 8.71 17.54
N ASP A 86 -1.32 8.27 16.98
CA ASP A 86 -2.23 7.28 17.59
C ASP A 86 -2.62 7.64 19.03
N VAL A 87 -3.00 8.91 19.25
CA VAL A 87 -3.43 9.35 20.58
C VAL A 87 -4.87 8.92 20.85
N GLU A 88 -5.16 8.51 22.08
CA GLU A 88 -6.52 8.22 22.52
C GLU A 88 -6.83 9.08 23.76
N VAL A 89 -7.72 10.05 23.62
CA VAL A 89 -8.11 10.94 24.72
C VAL A 89 -9.61 10.89 24.97
N SER A 90 -10.00 10.55 26.19
CA SER A 90 -11.36 10.67 26.70
C SER A 90 -11.41 11.67 27.85
N GLY A 91 -12.22 12.72 27.73
CA GLY A 91 -12.39 13.76 28.75
C GLY A 91 -13.86 14.10 29.03
N ASN A 92 -14.10 14.89 30.09
CA ASN A 92 -15.43 15.46 30.33
C ASN A 92 -15.61 16.77 29.58
N ARG A 93 -14.86 17.81 29.97
CA ARG A 93 -14.98 19.18 29.42
C ARG A 93 -13.61 19.69 29.05
N TYR A 94 -13.46 20.31 27.88
CA TYR A 94 -12.17 20.78 27.39
C TYR A 94 -11.18 19.62 27.17
N ALA A 95 -11.55 18.65 26.34
CA ALA A 95 -10.66 17.57 25.91
C ALA A 95 -9.98 17.92 24.57
N GLY A 96 -8.66 17.76 24.53
CA GLY A 96 -7.87 17.78 23.30
C GLY A 96 -6.57 17.02 23.44
N SER A 97 -6.04 16.47 22.34
CA SER A 97 -4.88 15.56 22.39
C SER A 97 -3.64 16.23 23.01
N ALA A 98 -3.31 17.42 22.54
CA ALA A 98 -2.12 18.15 22.97
C ALA A 98 -2.43 19.02 24.20
N VAL A 99 -3.52 19.79 24.16
CA VAL A 99 -3.78 20.84 25.16
C VAL A 99 -5.28 20.97 25.50
N GLY A 100 -5.60 20.89 26.80
CA GLY A 100 -6.93 21.24 27.30
C GLY A 100 -7.22 22.74 27.18
N HIS A 101 -6.36 23.59 27.78
CA HIS A 101 -6.46 25.05 27.73
C HIS A 101 -5.18 25.75 27.23
N LEU A 102 -5.29 26.50 26.13
CA LEU A 102 -4.16 27.19 25.49
C LEU A 102 -4.19 28.71 25.73
N THR A 103 -3.07 29.23 26.23
CA THR A 103 -2.71 30.67 26.24
C THR A 103 -1.32 30.92 25.64
N GLY A 104 -0.57 29.85 25.35
CA GLY A 104 0.77 29.86 24.75
C GLY A 104 0.77 29.51 23.26
N GLU A 105 1.75 28.70 22.84
CA GLU A 105 2.00 28.38 21.42
C GLU A 105 2.06 26.87 21.16
N VAL A 106 1.35 26.42 20.10
CA VAL A 106 1.48 25.10 19.48
C VAL A 106 2.02 25.31 18.07
N ARG A 107 3.21 24.79 17.75
CA ARG A 107 3.84 25.07 16.45
C ARG A 107 4.54 23.87 15.83
N SER A 108 4.31 23.59 14.53
CA SER A 108 4.97 22.47 13.84
C SER A 108 4.67 21.16 14.57
N VAL A 109 3.39 20.89 14.77
CA VAL A 109 2.89 19.69 15.46
C VAL A 109 1.91 18.96 14.55
N ALA A 110 2.15 17.66 14.36
CA ALA A 110 1.22 16.77 13.68
C ALA A 110 0.48 15.91 14.71
N VAL A 111 -0.81 15.64 14.50
CA VAL A 111 -1.61 14.83 15.41
C VAL A 111 -2.47 13.81 14.65
N THR A 112 -2.44 12.55 15.08
CA THR A 112 -3.37 11.49 14.64
C THR A 112 -3.99 10.75 15.83
N GLY A 113 -5.11 10.06 15.60
CA GLY A 113 -5.80 9.24 16.61
C GLY A 113 -7.25 9.67 16.85
N GLN A 114 -7.68 9.69 18.11
CA GLN A 114 -9.05 10.04 18.51
C GLN A 114 -9.14 10.87 19.80
N VAL A 115 -10.08 11.82 19.82
CA VAL A 115 -10.45 12.61 21.01
C VAL A 115 -11.96 12.60 21.20
N GLU A 116 -12.38 12.17 22.38
CA GLU A 116 -13.78 12.17 22.80
C GLU A 116 -13.99 13.06 24.03
N SER A 117 -15.09 13.82 24.03
CA SER A 117 -15.52 14.62 25.17
C SER A 117 -16.99 14.38 25.46
N SER A 118 -17.33 14.08 26.71
CA SER A 118 -18.72 13.90 27.12
C SER A 118 -19.48 15.22 27.39
N ASP A 119 -18.84 16.38 27.18
CA ASP A 119 -19.37 17.74 27.35
C ASP A 119 -18.58 18.73 26.47
N GLU A 120 -19.10 19.95 26.29
CA GLU A 120 -18.51 20.96 25.39
C GLU A 120 -17.40 21.81 26.03
N PRO A 121 -16.37 22.25 25.28
CA PRO A 121 -15.99 21.94 23.91
C PRO A 121 -15.00 20.76 23.82
N VAL A 122 -14.88 20.19 22.62
CA VAL A 122 -13.85 19.21 22.24
C VAL A 122 -13.02 19.74 21.08
N GLY A 123 -11.71 19.57 21.12
CA GLY A 123 -10.82 19.92 20.02
C GLY A 123 -9.78 18.85 19.79
N GLY A 124 -9.59 18.40 18.55
CA GLY A 124 -8.64 17.33 18.25
C GLY A 124 -7.23 17.65 18.73
N VAL A 125 -6.74 18.88 18.55
CA VAL A 125 -5.43 19.34 19.08
C VAL A 125 -5.58 20.14 20.38
N VAL A 126 -6.43 21.17 20.35
CA VAL A 126 -6.64 22.10 21.47
C VAL A 126 -8.11 22.22 21.81
N ALA A 127 -8.51 21.90 23.03
CA ALA A 127 -9.93 21.97 23.38
C ALA A 127 -10.45 23.41 23.45
N ARG A 128 -9.70 24.29 24.14
CA ARG A 128 -10.03 25.71 24.27
C ARG A 128 -8.80 26.61 24.21
N SER A 129 -8.92 27.72 23.49
CA SER A 129 -7.89 28.77 23.46
C SER A 129 -8.40 30.10 24.03
N SER A 130 -7.54 30.76 24.79
CA SER A 130 -7.72 32.12 25.32
C SER A 130 -6.50 32.96 24.93
N GLU A 131 -6.42 33.37 23.65
CA GLU A 131 -5.30 34.13 23.05
C GLU A 131 -4.06 33.30 22.68
N GLY A 132 -4.21 31.98 22.53
CA GLY A 132 -3.13 31.10 22.05
C GLY A 132 -2.81 31.25 20.56
N VAL A 133 -1.58 30.83 20.19
CA VAL A 133 -1.10 30.81 18.80
C VAL A 133 -0.90 29.36 18.35
N ILE A 134 -1.47 29.01 17.20
CA ILE A 134 -1.38 27.70 16.58
C ILE A 134 -0.86 27.91 15.15
N THR A 135 0.27 27.30 14.81
CA THR A 135 0.89 27.55 13.49
C THR A 135 1.60 26.31 12.94
N ARG A 136 1.41 25.97 11.66
CA ARG A 136 1.97 24.75 11.07
C ARG A 136 1.53 23.51 11.84
N VAL A 137 0.22 23.32 11.91
CA VAL A 137 -0.38 22.15 12.57
C VAL A 137 -1.13 21.36 11.53
N SER A 138 -0.82 20.07 11.45
CA SER A 138 -1.59 19.07 10.71
C SER A 138 -2.35 18.21 11.72
N ALA A 139 -3.62 17.94 11.44
CA ALA A 139 -4.44 17.17 12.34
C ALA A 139 -5.36 16.23 11.55
N ASP A 140 -5.02 14.95 11.61
CA ASP A 140 -5.77 13.85 11.01
C ASP A 140 -6.33 12.97 12.13
N ILE A 141 -7.34 13.49 12.81
CA ILE A 141 -7.80 12.96 14.09
C ILE A 141 -9.32 12.97 14.17
N ASP A 142 -9.87 11.89 14.71
CA ASP A 142 -11.30 11.75 14.94
C ASP A 142 -11.73 12.50 16.21
N VAL A 143 -12.74 13.34 16.08
CA VAL A 143 -13.24 14.19 17.16
C VAL A 143 -14.72 13.92 17.40
N SER A 144 -15.08 13.54 18.62
CA SER A 144 -16.47 13.30 19.03
C SER A 144 -16.85 14.10 20.27
N GLY A 145 -18.00 14.80 20.26
CA GLY A 145 -18.50 15.46 21.46
C GLY A 145 -19.92 16.04 21.37
N GLU A 146 -20.51 16.38 22.53
CA GLU A 146 -21.92 16.80 22.64
C GLU A 146 -22.14 18.33 22.44
N GLY A 147 -21.29 19.04 21.68
CA GLY A 147 -21.46 20.49 21.51
C GLY A 147 -20.52 21.16 20.51
N ARG A 148 -19.60 22.02 20.97
CA ARG A 148 -18.64 22.71 20.09
C ARG A 148 -17.46 21.80 19.79
N ALA A 149 -17.28 21.44 18.53
CA ALA A 149 -16.25 20.52 18.10
C ALA A 149 -15.48 21.06 16.89
N GLY A 150 -14.15 20.93 16.92
CA GLY A 150 -13.34 21.12 15.72
C GLY A 150 -12.00 20.42 15.81
N ILE A 151 -11.41 20.07 14.68
CA ILE A 151 -10.23 19.20 14.67
C ILE A 151 -9.01 19.92 15.28
N ILE A 152 -8.77 21.17 14.90
CA ILE A 152 -7.64 21.91 15.47
C ILE A 152 -8.04 22.53 16.80
N VAL A 153 -9.17 23.24 16.85
CA VAL A 153 -9.64 23.91 18.07
C VAL A 153 -11.12 23.68 18.34
N GLY A 154 -11.49 23.28 19.55
CA GLY A 154 -12.91 23.20 19.93
C GLY A 154 -13.60 24.56 20.00
N SER A 155 -13.07 25.47 20.82
CA SER A 155 -13.59 26.85 20.86
C SER A 155 -12.59 27.89 21.36
N GLY A 156 -12.82 29.15 21.00
CA GLY A 156 -12.21 30.31 21.67
C GLY A 156 -11.37 31.21 20.77
N GLY A 157 -10.46 31.94 21.41
CA GLY A 157 -9.72 33.06 20.83
C GLY A 157 -8.34 32.68 20.26
N ALA A 158 -8.23 31.65 19.42
CA ALA A 158 -6.94 31.23 18.86
C ALA A 158 -6.54 32.03 17.61
N THR A 159 -5.25 32.32 17.45
CA THR A 159 -4.69 32.64 16.13
C THR A 159 -4.20 31.35 15.48
N ILE A 160 -4.88 30.90 14.43
CA ILE A 160 -4.54 29.70 13.66
C ILE A 160 -3.97 30.13 12.32
N SER A 161 -2.81 29.61 11.93
CA SER A 161 -2.30 29.88 10.58
C SER A 161 -1.40 28.81 10.00
N GLN A 162 -1.44 28.64 8.67
CA GLN A 162 -0.63 27.61 7.99
C GLN A 162 -0.94 26.22 8.55
N SER A 163 -2.21 25.91 8.79
CA SER A 163 -2.63 24.65 9.42
C SER A 163 -3.75 23.98 8.63
N TYR A 164 -3.85 22.66 8.71
CA TYR A 164 -4.87 21.89 8.01
C TYR A 164 -5.44 20.72 8.82
N SER A 165 -6.60 20.23 8.38
CA SER A 165 -7.31 19.10 8.99
C SER A 165 -7.98 18.18 7.96
N THR A 166 -7.89 16.87 8.17
CA THR A 166 -8.38 15.81 7.25
C THR A 166 -9.29 14.77 7.91
N GLY A 167 -9.20 14.59 9.24
CA GLY A 167 -9.98 13.59 9.98
C GLY A 167 -11.48 13.89 10.07
N THR A 168 -12.21 13.23 10.97
CA THR A 168 -13.66 13.42 11.09
C THR A 168 -14.07 14.19 12.36
N VAL A 169 -15.07 15.06 12.25
CA VAL A 169 -15.75 15.69 13.40
C VAL A 169 -17.19 15.18 13.51
N ARG A 170 -17.59 14.74 14.71
CA ARG A 170 -18.98 14.40 15.04
C ARG A 170 -19.45 15.17 16.27
N ALA A 171 -20.37 16.11 16.07
CA ALA A 171 -20.99 16.89 17.15
C ALA A 171 -22.48 16.60 17.27
N THR A 172 -22.92 15.87 18.31
CA THR A 172 -24.30 15.33 18.39
C THR A 172 -25.37 16.31 18.88
N ASP A 173 -24.98 17.50 19.37
CA ASP A 173 -25.91 18.56 19.87
C ASP A 173 -25.20 19.93 19.82
N GLY A 174 -24.67 20.34 18.67
CA GLY A 174 -23.93 21.59 18.59
C GLY A 174 -23.27 21.96 17.27
N ARG A 175 -22.16 22.70 17.38
CA ARG A 175 -21.47 23.39 16.28
C ARG A 175 -20.18 22.67 15.95
N ALA A 176 -20.11 22.11 14.76
CA ALA A 176 -18.94 21.40 14.25
C ALA A 176 -18.26 22.21 13.14
N GLY A 177 -16.93 22.27 13.18
CA GLY A 177 -16.14 22.81 12.08
C GLY A 177 -14.85 22.04 11.87
N GLY A 178 -14.45 21.86 10.62
CA GLY A 178 -13.23 21.13 10.29
C GLY A 178 -11.99 21.68 11.01
N ILE A 179 -11.81 23.00 11.05
CA ILE A 179 -10.72 23.64 11.81
C ILE A 179 -11.16 23.99 13.23
N VAL A 180 -12.31 24.64 13.36
CA VAL A 180 -12.77 25.21 14.64
C VAL A 180 -14.27 25.05 14.87
N GLY A 181 -14.67 24.63 16.06
CA GLY A 181 -16.11 24.57 16.40
C GLY A 181 -16.73 25.96 16.58
N TYR A 182 -16.09 26.81 17.38
CA TYR A 182 -16.63 28.14 17.75
C TYR A 182 -15.54 29.22 17.81
N HIS A 183 -15.45 30.04 16.76
CA HIS A 183 -14.43 31.08 16.56
C HIS A 183 -14.90 32.46 17.02
N ILE A 184 -14.28 33.01 18.07
CA ILE A 184 -14.76 34.25 18.71
C ILE A 184 -13.63 35.14 19.25
N GLY A 185 -13.95 36.42 19.45
CA GLY A 185 -13.10 37.36 20.17
C GLY A 185 -12.04 38.00 19.26
N SER A 186 -10.80 38.12 19.76
CA SER A 186 -9.66 38.68 19.02
C SER A 186 -8.89 37.65 18.18
N SER A 187 -9.49 36.48 17.92
CA SER A 187 -8.89 35.39 17.15
C SER A 187 -8.77 35.70 15.65
N GLN A 188 -7.96 34.89 14.96
CA GLN A 188 -7.85 34.94 13.50
C GLN A 188 -7.53 33.54 12.95
N ILE A 189 -8.15 33.17 11.83
CA ILE A 189 -7.76 32.00 11.03
C ILE A 189 -7.23 32.50 9.69
N ARG A 190 -6.06 32.02 9.25
CA ARG A 190 -5.52 32.40 7.94
C ARG A 190 -4.60 31.36 7.30
N ASN A 191 -4.59 31.29 5.97
CA ASN A 191 -3.71 30.38 5.22
C ASN A 191 -3.88 28.94 5.72
N SER A 192 -5.09 28.46 5.75
CA SER A 192 -5.44 27.17 6.32
C SER A 192 -6.46 26.46 5.47
N TYR A 193 -6.60 25.15 5.59
CA TYR A 193 -7.68 24.44 4.91
C TYR A 193 -8.21 23.27 5.71
N SER A 194 -9.35 22.75 5.29
CA SER A 194 -9.92 21.52 5.85
C SER A 194 -10.49 20.65 4.74
N SER A 195 -10.04 19.41 4.64
CA SER A 195 -10.66 18.35 3.86
C SER A 195 -11.47 17.37 4.72
N ALA A 196 -11.61 17.69 6.00
CA ALA A 196 -12.33 16.89 6.99
C ALA A 196 -13.81 16.64 6.68
N GLU A 197 -14.29 15.45 7.06
CA GLU A 197 -15.73 15.17 7.17
C GLU A 197 -16.29 15.84 8.43
N VAL A 198 -17.36 16.62 8.30
CA VAL A 198 -17.98 17.34 9.42
C VAL A 198 -19.44 16.97 9.57
N VAL A 199 -19.77 16.31 10.69
CA VAL A 199 -21.13 15.83 11.01
C VAL A 199 -21.65 16.51 12.29
N GLY A 200 -22.89 16.99 12.29
CA GLY A 200 -23.54 17.53 13.49
C GLY A 200 -24.88 18.22 13.25
N ASP A 201 -25.23 19.20 14.09
CA ASP A 201 -26.45 20.00 13.89
C ASP A 201 -26.15 21.22 13.03
N THR A 202 -25.33 22.15 13.56
CA THR A 202 -24.78 23.27 12.82
C THR A 202 -23.37 22.91 12.36
N VAL A 203 -23.14 22.83 11.05
CA VAL A 203 -21.85 22.35 10.49
C VAL A 203 -21.27 23.31 9.48
N GLY A 204 -19.95 23.47 9.52
CA GLY A 204 -19.18 24.20 8.52
C GLY A 204 -17.90 23.48 8.14
N GLY A 205 -17.55 23.47 6.84
CA GLY A 205 -16.31 22.80 6.40
C GLY A 205 -15.05 23.32 7.10
N VAL A 206 -14.98 24.61 7.44
CA VAL A 206 -13.91 25.22 8.25
C VAL A 206 -14.36 25.51 9.67
N ALA A 207 -15.55 26.09 9.85
CA ALA A 207 -16.00 26.58 11.16
C ALA A 207 -17.48 26.34 11.43
N GLY A 208 -17.83 25.82 12.60
CA GLY A 208 -19.24 25.74 13.02
C GLY A 208 -19.85 27.13 13.21
N HIS A 209 -19.11 28.06 13.82
CA HIS A 209 -19.52 29.44 14.00
C HIS A 209 -18.35 30.43 13.91
N VAL A 210 -18.60 31.56 13.25
CA VAL A 210 -17.64 32.63 12.98
C VAL A 210 -18.12 33.96 13.55
N ASP A 211 -17.38 34.49 14.54
CA ASP A 211 -17.53 35.86 15.08
C ASP A 211 -16.18 36.62 15.11
N ALA A 212 -15.20 36.16 14.32
CA ALA A 212 -13.87 36.73 14.24
C ALA A 212 -13.25 36.53 12.84
N PRO A 213 -12.20 37.29 12.46
CA PRO A 213 -11.62 37.23 11.11
C PRO A 213 -11.20 35.82 10.67
N VAL A 214 -11.53 35.50 9.42
CA VAL A 214 -11.05 34.32 8.69
C VAL A 214 -10.61 34.77 7.30
N ALA A 215 -9.41 34.39 6.85
CA ALA A 215 -8.89 34.82 5.57
C ALA A 215 -8.07 33.77 4.82
N SER A 216 -8.04 33.79 3.50
CA SER A 216 -7.15 32.92 2.69
C SER A 216 -7.24 31.46 3.12
N THR A 217 -8.45 30.93 3.21
CA THR A 217 -8.75 29.63 3.83
C THR A 217 -9.82 28.90 3.04
N TYR A 218 -9.73 27.57 2.90
CA TYR A 218 -10.76 26.83 2.16
C TYR A 218 -11.20 25.52 2.81
N ALA A 219 -12.35 25.00 2.34
CA ALA A 219 -12.86 23.68 2.69
C ALA A 219 -13.03 22.80 1.44
N SER A 220 -12.65 21.52 1.51
CA SER A 220 -12.88 20.53 0.46
C SER A 220 -13.49 19.22 0.97
N GLY A 221 -13.81 19.12 2.26
CA GLY A 221 -14.45 17.94 2.85
C GLY A 221 -15.99 17.98 2.84
N PRO A 222 -16.65 16.82 2.99
CA PRO A 222 -18.10 16.72 3.06
C PRO A 222 -18.65 17.29 4.38
N VAL A 223 -19.83 17.90 4.31
CA VAL A 223 -20.56 18.37 5.50
C VAL A 223 -21.95 17.73 5.57
N ASP A 224 -22.31 17.17 6.73
CA ASP A 224 -23.63 16.59 7.00
C ASP A 224 -24.21 17.18 8.29
N GLY A 225 -25.20 18.07 8.14
CA GLY A 225 -25.81 18.75 9.27
C GLY A 225 -27.33 18.72 9.25
N THR A 226 -27.93 18.79 10.44
CA THR A 226 -29.39 18.74 10.60
C THR A 226 -30.06 20.12 10.69
N GLU A 227 -29.29 21.18 10.99
CA GLU A 227 -29.73 22.58 11.10
C GLU A 227 -29.01 23.49 10.08
N GLU A 228 -28.15 24.42 10.51
CA GLU A 228 -27.39 25.29 9.60
C GLU A 228 -26.16 24.59 9.00
N VAL A 229 -26.23 24.30 7.70
CA VAL A 229 -25.18 23.63 6.94
C VAL A 229 -24.51 24.60 5.96
N GLY A 230 -23.22 24.85 6.13
CA GLY A 230 -22.43 25.65 5.20
C GLY A 230 -21.19 24.91 4.71
N GLY A 231 -20.91 24.96 3.41
CA GLY A 231 -19.70 24.38 2.84
C GLY A 231 -18.42 25.00 3.42
N PHE A 232 -18.48 26.27 3.85
CA PHE A 232 -17.38 26.93 4.55
C PHE A 232 -17.64 27.09 6.06
N ALA A 233 -18.77 27.70 6.44
CA ALA A 233 -19.12 27.91 7.84
C ALA A 233 -20.60 27.65 8.12
N GLY A 234 -20.92 27.01 9.25
CA GLY A 234 -22.31 26.78 9.65
C GLY A 234 -23.03 28.10 9.87
N GLU A 235 -22.49 28.92 10.78
CA GLU A 235 -23.03 30.24 11.11
C GLU A 235 -21.97 31.34 11.02
N VAL A 236 -22.35 32.51 10.48
CA VAL A 236 -21.56 33.74 10.55
C VAL A 236 -22.34 34.82 11.29
N HIS A 237 -21.70 35.43 12.30
CA HIS A 237 -22.29 36.52 13.07
C HIS A 237 -22.27 37.83 12.25
N VAL A 238 -23.40 38.56 12.23
CA VAL A 238 -23.59 39.71 11.32
C VAL A 238 -22.68 40.91 11.61
N ASP A 239 -22.25 41.07 12.87
CA ASP A 239 -21.35 42.15 13.29
C ASP A 239 -19.87 41.73 13.24
N SER A 240 -19.59 40.49 12.83
CA SER A 240 -18.22 39.99 12.71
C SER A 240 -17.52 40.56 11.47
N PRO A 241 -16.18 40.67 11.47
CA PRO A 241 -15.43 40.96 10.26
C PRO A 241 -15.73 39.90 9.20
N SER A 242 -16.16 40.34 8.02
CA SER A 242 -16.48 39.43 6.92
C SER A 242 -15.26 38.57 6.57
N PRO A 243 -15.42 37.25 6.41
CA PRO A 243 -14.39 36.40 5.83
C PRO A 243 -13.93 36.94 4.47
N SER A 244 -12.65 36.77 4.15
CA SER A 244 -12.03 37.31 2.93
C SER A 244 -11.13 36.30 2.26
N ASP A 245 -11.21 36.15 0.94
CA ASP A 245 -10.43 35.14 0.20
C ASP A 245 -10.69 33.73 0.75
N THR A 246 -11.96 33.40 1.01
CA THR A 246 -12.37 32.10 1.54
C THR A 246 -13.17 31.30 0.52
N TYR A 247 -12.89 30.00 0.45
CA TYR A 247 -13.40 29.13 -0.61
C TYR A 247 -13.96 27.82 -0.06
N TRP A 248 -14.85 27.17 -0.81
CA TRP A 248 -15.31 25.82 -0.49
C TRP A 248 -15.67 25.07 -1.77
N SER A 249 -15.45 23.76 -1.77
CA SER A 249 -15.78 22.92 -2.93
C SER A 249 -17.26 22.55 -2.95
N ILE A 250 -17.96 22.94 -4.03
CA ILE A 250 -19.37 22.65 -4.22
C ILE A 250 -19.59 21.14 -4.40
N ASP A 251 -18.70 20.49 -5.12
CA ASP A 251 -18.85 19.08 -5.51
C ASP A 251 -18.70 18.15 -4.32
N SER A 252 -17.69 18.36 -3.46
CA SER A 252 -17.40 17.46 -2.34
C SER A 252 -18.17 17.79 -1.06
N SER A 253 -18.56 19.05 -0.85
CA SER A 253 -19.23 19.44 0.40
C SER A 253 -20.65 18.86 0.55
N GLY A 254 -21.31 18.49 -0.54
CA GLY A 254 -22.71 18.01 -0.52
C GLY A 254 -23.74 19.11 -0.30
N THR A 255 -23.35 20.40 -0.31
CA THR A 255 -24.25 21.55 -0.15
C THR A 255 -24.09 22.58 -1.27
N THR A 256 -25.07 23.47 -1.40
CA THR A 256 -25.02 24.62 -2.33
C THR A 256 -24.91 25.96 -1.59
N THR A 257 -24.80 25.92 -0.27
CA THR A 257 -24.72 27.09 0.60
C THR A 257 -23.36 27.12 1.27
N GLY A 258 -22.59 28.20 1.10
CA GLY A 258 -21.29 28.35 1.76
C GLY A 258 -21.38 28.74 3.23
N THR A 259 -22.36 29.59 3.58
CA THR A 259 -22.54 30.10 4.95
C THR A 259 -24.00 30.38 5.30
N SER A 260 -24.43 30.05 6.52
CA SER A 260 -25.70 30.57 7.07
C SER A 260 -25.46 31.82 7.91
N VAL A 261 -26.32 32.83 7.75
CA VAL A 261 -26.18 34.13 8.43
C VAL A 261 -27.27 34.26 9.49
N MET A 262 -26.90 34.57 10.74
CA MET A 262 -27.87 34.86 11.79
C MET A 262 -28.58 36.20 11.50
N ASN A 263 -29.69 36.18 10.77
CA ASN A 263 -30.40 37.38 10.36
C ASN A 263 -31.21 37.99 11.52
N THR A 264 -30.86 39.20 11.98
CA THR A 264 -31.67 39.96 12.95
C THR A 264 -32.87 40.68 12.33
N GLY A 265 -33.18 40.38 11.06
CA GLY A 265 -34.26 40.97 10.29
C GLY A 265 -33.85 42.32 9.69
N GLU A 266 -33.54 42.33 8.38
CA GLU A 266 -33.95 43.34 7.38
C GLU A 266 -33.06 43.38 6.12
N GLU A 267 -31.93 42.67 6.05
CA GLU A 267 -31.06 42.64 4.86
C GLU A 267 -30.94 41.23 4.24
N PRO A 268 -30.78 41.09 2.90
CA PRO A 268 -30.53 39.80 2.26
C PRO A 268 -29.21 39.19 2.76
N ALA A 269 -29.14 37.87 2.88
CA ALA A 269 -27.93 37.16 3.26
C ALA A 269 -26.80 37.52 2.29
N GLN A 270 -25.73 38.12 2.81
CA GLN A 270 -24.48 38.26 2.07
C GLN A 270 -23.79 36.90 2.08
N GLU A 271 -23.31 36.47 0.92
CA GLU A 271 -22.49 35.26 0.82
C GLU A 271 -21.07 35.63 1.28
N TYR A 272 -20.65 35.06 2.40
CA TYR A 272 -19.39 35.41 3.05
C TYR A 272 -18.20 34.57 2.58
N SER A 273 -18.42 33.56 1.72
CA SER A 273 -17.38 32.68 1.19
C SER A 273 -17.74 32.22 -0.23
N THR A 274 -16.75 32.03 -1.10
CA THR A 274 -16.97 31.67 -2.51
C THR A 274 -17.03 30.16 -2.71
N GLY A 275 -18.14 29.64 -3.24
CA GLY A 275 -18.23 28.25 -3.69
C GLY A 275 -17.65 28.10 -5.10
N LEU A 276 -16.82 27.09 -5.30
CA LEU A 276 -16.18 26.76 -6.58
C LEU A 276 -16.33 25.26 -6.88
N GLY A 277 -16.37 24.90 -8.16
CA GLY A 277 -16.27 23.51 -8.58
C GLY A 277 -14.86 22.96 -8.36
N GLN A 278 -14.70 21.63 -8.30
CA GLN A 278 -13.41 20.96 -8.12
C GLN A 278 -12.39 21.44 -9.16
N ALA A 279 -12.74 21.39 -10.45
CA ALA A 279 -11.85 21.84 -11.54
C ALA A 279 -11.48 23.34 -11.47
N GLU A 280 -12.22 24.17 -10.71
CA GLU A 280 -11.86 25.57 -10.48
C GLU A 280 -10.88 25.73 -9.30
N MET A 281 -10.81 24.73 -8.41
CA MET A 281 -10.00 24.70 -7.19
C MET A 281 -8.75 23.83 -7.30
N THR A 282 -8.51 23.14 -8.42
CA THR A 282 -7.34 22.27 -8.63
C THR A 282 -6.47 22.74 -9.80
N GLY A 283 -5.27 22.19 -9.92
CA GLY A 283 -4.36 22.47 -11.02
C GLY A 283 -4.03 23.97 -11.19
N ALA A 284 -3.73 24.37 -12.43
CA ALA A 284 -3.47 25.77 -12.78
C ALA A 284 -4.71 26.67 -12.67
N ALA A 285 -5.92 26.10 -12.58
CA ALA A 285 -7.16 26.86 -12.41
C ALA A 285 -7.27 27.44 -10.99
N ALA A 286 -6.72 26.76 -9.99
CA ALA A 286 -6.74 27.22 -8.60
C ALA A 286 -6.10 28.61 -8.46
N GLU A 287 -4.95 28.88 -9.10
CA GLU A 287 -4.30 30.20 -9.07
C GLU A 287 -5.13 31.31 -9.70
N GLN A 288 -5.98 30.96 -10.67
CA GLN A 288 -6.80 31.92 -11.39
C GLN A 288 -8.08 32.26 -10.64
N ASN A 289 -8.64 31.28 -9.92
CA ASN A 289 -9.93 31.40 -9.25
C ASN A 289 -9.82 31.71 -7.75
N MET A 290 -8.70 31.35 -7.12
CA MET A 290 -8.47 31.51 -5.69
C MET A 290 -7.37 32.54 -5.45
N ASN A 291 -7.71 33.62 -4.74
CA ASN A 291 -6.78 34.69 -4.36
C ASN A 291 -5.97 34.29 -3.12
N LEU A 292 -5.33 33.13 -3.20
CA LEU A 292 -4.37 32.64 -2.21
C LEU A 292 -2.96 33.14 -2.57
N ASN A 293 -2.09 33.28 -1.58
CA ASN A 293 -0.71 33.69 -1.82
C ASN A 293 0.17 32.48 -2.17
N PHE A 294 0.20 32.13 -3.46
CA PHE A 294 1.02 31.05 -4.02
C PHE A 294 2.53 31.37 -4.06
N GLU A 295 2.93 32.63 -3.83
CA GLU A 295 4.35 32.99 -3.72
C GLU A 295 4.93 32.67 -2.33
N GLU A 296 4.10 32.65 -1.28
CA GLU A 296 4.58 32.58 0.12
C GLU A 296 4.04 31.40 0.93
N TYR A 297 2.79 30.97 0.70
CA TYR A 297 2.11 30.02 1.58
C TYR A 297 1.59 28.78 0.89
N TRP A 298 1.12 28.90 -0.35
CA TRP A 298 0.42 27.85 -1.06
C TRP A 298 1.22 27.37 -2.27
N THR A 299 1.05 26.11 -2.65
CA THR A 299 1.48 25.59 -3.94
C THR A 299 0.31 24.88 -4.59
N THR A 300 0.19 24.97 -5.90
CA THR A 300 -0.74 24.14 -6.67
C THR A 300 -0.25 22.70 -6.71
N THR A 301 -1.20 21.82 -6.98
CA THR A 301 -1.05 20.39 -7.25
C THR A 301 -2.02 20.05 -8.38
N ASP A 302 -1.97 18.83 -8.92
CA ASP A 302 -3.00 18.35 -9.86
C ASP A 302 -4.35 18.22 -9.14
N GLU A 303 -4.31 18.07 -7.80
CA GLU A 303 -5.46 18.18 -6.89
C GLU A 303 -5.60 19.59 -6.26
N TYR A 304 -6.13 19.67 -5.03
CA TYR A 304 -6.33 20.93 -4.30
C TYR A 304 -5.01 21.52 -3.77
N PRO A 305 -4.80 22.85 -3.85
CA PRO A 305 -3.61 23.51 -3.33
C PRO A 305 -3.24 23.17 -1.90
N ILE A 306 -2.02 22.73 -1.67
CA ILE A 306 -1.50 22.48 -0.32
C ILE A 306 -0.63 23.65 0.16
N LEU A 307 -0.29 23.65 1.44
CA LEU A 307 0.64 24.63 1.98
C LEU A 307 2.08 24.25 1.60
N GLN A 308 2.88 25.21 1.15
CA GLN A 308 4.26 24.95 0.69
C GLN A 308 5.12 24.23 1.73
N TRP A 309 4.89 24.50 3.02
CA TRP A 309 5.67 23.86 4.09
C TRP A 309 5.36 22.37 4.26
N GLN A 310 4.27 21.85 3.67
CA GLN A 310 3.95 20.43 3.70
C GLN A 310 4.88 19.61 2.83
N VAL A 311 5.39 20.20 1.74
CA VAL A 311 6.27 19.53 0.77
C VAL A 311 7.64 19.33 1.39
N GLU A 312 7.99 18.07 1.61
CA GLU A 312 9.31 17.65 2.08
C GLU A 312 10.27 17.48 0.91
N ASP A 313 9.82 16.77 -0.12
CA ASP A 313 10.61 16.45 -1.31
C ASP A 313 9.75 16.44 -2.58
N VAL A 314 10.43 16.46 -3.73
CA VAL A 314 9.85 16.29 -5.07
C VAL A 314 10.53 15.11 -5.73
N ASP A 315 9.77 14.15 -6.22
CA ASP A 315 10.26 13.02 -7.00
C ASP A 315 9.79 13.16 -8.45
N LEU A 316 10.73 13.21 -9.40
CA LEU A 316 10.44 13.32 -10.83
C LEU A 316 10.79 11.99 -11.52
N SER A 317 9.81 11.43 -12.22
CA SER A 317 10.01 10.28 -13.10
C SER A 317 9.49 10.57 -14.51
N VAL A 318 9.99 9.81 -15.49
CA VAL A 318 9.46 9.79 -16.85
C VAL A 318 9.14 8.36 -17.23
N THR A 319 8.04 8.14 -17.96
CA THR A 319 7.65 6.81 -18.42
C THR A 319 8.73 6.19 -19.29
N GLN A 320 9.35 6.98 -20.17
CA GLN A 320 10.51 6.59 -20.97
C GLN A 320 11.61 7.64 -20.89
N SER A 321 12.81 7.20 -20.55
CA SER A 321 14.00 8.07 -20.54
C SER A 321 14.67 8.17 -21.92
N THR A 322 14.24 7.35 -22.90
CA THR A 322 14.73 7.38 -24.28
C THR A 322 13.53 7.38 -25.23
N ILE A 323 13.42 8.38 -26.10
CA ILE A 323 12.30 8.58 -27.02
C ILE A 323 12.80 9.00 -28.41
N GLY A 324 12.06 8.70 -29.47
CA GLY A 324 12.38 9.12 -30.83
C GLY A 324 11.99 10.58 -31.10
N GLU A 325 12.71 11.27 -31.99
CA GLU A 325 12.34 12.62 -32.42
C GLU A 325 10.92 12.64 -33.01
N GLY A 326 10.06 13.52 -32.47
CA GLY A 326 8.65 13.64 -32.84
C GLY A 326 7.69 12.81 -31.97
N GLU A 327 8.21 11.95 -31.10
CA GLU A 327 7.42 11.21 -30.12
C GLU A 327 7.22 12.02 -28.82
N SER A 328 6.35 11.51 -27.96
CA SER A 328 6.10 12.08 -26.64
C SER A 328 6.17 10.98 -25.56
N THR A 329 6.47 11.40 -24.33
CA THR A 329 6.34 10.57 -23.13
C THR A 329 5.77 11.41 -22.00
N SER A 330 5.48 10.80 -20.86
CA SER A 330 4.93 11.51 -19.70
C SER A 330 5.98 11.68 -18.62
N ALA A 331 5.99 12.85 -17.99
CA ALA A 331 6.69 13.16 -16.76
C ALA A 331 5.69 13.16 -15.60
N THR A 332 6.01 12.44 -14.54
CA THR A 332 5.22 12.40 -13.31
C THR A 332 6.00 13.06 -12.19
N VAL A 333 5.38 14.06 -11.57
CA VAL A 333 5.93 14.78 -10.40
C VAL A 333 5.11 14.39 -9.19
N GLU A 334 5.72 13.63 -8.27
CA GLU A 334 5.14 13.30 -6.98
C GLU A 334 5.74 14.20 -5.89
N LEU A 335 4.88 14.78 -5.06
CA LEU A 335 5.28 15.56 -3.89
C LEU A 335 5.22 14.65 -2.66
N VAL A 336 6.35 14.44 -2.00
CA VAL A 336 6.40 13.74 -0.72
C VAL A 336 6.12 14.73 0.39
N LEU A 337 5.12 14.47 1.22
CA LEU A 337 4.70 15.36 2.31
C LEU A 337 5.28 14.92 3.65
N HIS A 338 5.39 15.85 4.60
CA HIS A 338 5.93 15.57 5.95
C HIS A 338 5.14 14.56 6.81
N ASP A 339 3.90 14.25 6.41
CA ASP A 339 3.08 13.18 7.02
C ASP A 339 3.29 11.81 6.34
N GLY A 340 4.11 11.74 5.29
CA GLY A 340 4.41 10.52 4.54
C GLY A 340 3.45 10.24 3.38
N SER A 341 2.41 11.06 3.21
CA SER A 341 1.53 10.97 2.04
C SER A 341 2.16 11.59 0.79
N THR A 342 1.61 11.26 -0.38
CA THR A 342 2.02 11.84 -1.67
C THR A 342 0.84 12.52 -2.37
N VAL A 343 1.15 13.51 -3.20
CA VAL A 343 0.20 14.16 -4.12
C VAL A 343 0.92 14.52 -5.41
N THR A 344 0.24 14.49 -6.55
CA THR A 344 0.85 14.80 -7.84
C THR A 344 0.80 16.30 -8.17
N ALA A 345 1.79 16.76 -8.91
CA ALA A 345 1.90 18.13 -9.41
C ALA A 345 2.44 18.18 -10.84
N SER A 346 2.16 17.15 -11.63
CA SER A 346 2.71 16.96 -12.97
C SER A 346 2.25 18.06 -13.93
N GLU A 347 1.01 18.53 -13.77
CA GLU A 347 0.37 19.55 -14.60
C GLU A 347 0.86 20.97 -14.27
N VAL A 348 1.33 21.17 -13.03
CA VAL A 348 1.59 22.51 -12.46
C VAL A 348 3.04 22.79 -12.10
N ALA A 349 3.91 21.77 -12.16
CA ALA A 349 5.32 21.95 -11.85
C ALA A 349 6.01 22.95 -12.79
N ASP A 350 6.97 23.69 -12.24
CA ASP A 350 7.85 24.55 -13.04
C ASP A 350 8.97 23.69 -13.65
N TYR A 351 8.84 23.36 -14.93
CA TYR A 351 9.81 22.54 -15.66
C TYR A 351 10.89 23.38 -16.34
N ASP A 352 12.16 23.01 -16.12
CA ASP A 352 13.32 23.53 -16.87
C ASP A 352 13.97 22.41 -17.69
N SER A 353 14.24 22.70 -18.96
CA SER A 353 14.87 21.76 -19.91
C SER A 353 15.52 22.51 -21.08
N GLU A 354 16.43 21.85 -21.81
CA GLU A 354 16.85 22.34 -23.12
C GLU A 354 15.72 22.12 -24.13
N THR A 355 14.74 23.04 -24.18
CA THR A 355 13.55 22.98 -25.05
C THR A 355 13.81 22.76 -26.54
N ALA A 356 15.05 22.96 -27.01
CA ALA A 356 15.44 22.58 -28.38
C ALA A 356 15.51 21.06 -28.57
N ILE A 357 15.79 20.30 -27.53
CA ILE A 357 15.91 18.83 -27.50
C ILE A 357 14.58 18.22 -27.06
N ALA A 358 14.07 18.58 -25.88
CA ALA A 358 12.77 18.15 -25.40
C ALA A 358 12.11 19.27 -24.60
N SER A 359 10.79 19.42 -24.73
CA SER A 359 10.01 20.42 -23.99
C SER A 359 8.95 19.73 -23.14
N VAL A 360 8.67 20.28 -21.97
CA VAL A 360 7.64 19.76 -21.07
C VAL A 360 6.49 20.76 -20.97
N ASP A 361 5.26 20.29 -21.15
CA ASP A 361 4.03 21.05 -20.97
C ASP A 361 2.99 20.13 -20.33
N ASP A 362 2.45 20.53 -19.17
CA ASP A 362 1.38 19.79 -18.49
C ASP A 362 1.73 18.31 -18.19
N GLY A 363 2.99 18.04 -17.84
CA GLY A 363 3.50 16.68 -17.65
C GLY A 363 3.74 15.89 -18.95
N SER A 364 3.46 16.43 -20.14
CA SER A 364 3.85 15.83 -21.42
C SER A 364 5.24 16.29 -21.83
N VAL A 365 6.13 15.34 -22.13
CA VAL A 365 7.48 15.56 -22.65
C VAL A 365 7.49 15.30 -24.15
N GLU A 366 7.67 16.35 -24.95
CA GLU A 366 7.71 16.30 -26.41
C GLU A 366 9.16 16.29 -26.92
N ALA A 367 9.52 15.30 -27.75
CA ALA A 367 10.84 15.17 -28.36
C ALA A 367 11.00 16.09 -29.59
N ASN A 368 11.78 17.16 -29.45
CA ASN A 368 11.95 18.19 -30.48
C ASN A 368 13.15 17.95 -31.41
N SER A 369 14.29 17.47 -30.89
CA SER A 369 15.45 17.14 -31.71
C SER A 369 16.41 16.18 -31.02
N ILE A 370 17.15 15.41 -31.84
CA ILE A 370 18.14 14.44 -31.38
C ILE A 370 19.16 15.07 -30.43
N GLY A 371 19.34 14.48 -29.27
CA GLY A 371 20.23 14.96 -28.22
C GLY A 371 19.88 14.38 -26.86
N GLN A 372 20.49 14.91 -25.81
CA GLN A 372 20.16 14.57 -24.43
C GLN A 372 19.92 15.85 -23.66
N THR A 373 18.86 15.91 -22.87
CA THR A 373 18.57 17.02 -21.96
C THR A 373 18.22 16.50 -20.58
N ASP A 374 18.61 17.23 -19.56
CA ASP A 374 18.04 17.08 -18.23
C ASP A 374 16.71 17.83 -18.19
N ILE A 375 15.71 17.24 -17.54
CA ILE A 375 14.42 17.84 -17.20
C ILE A 375 14.43 18.00 -15.69
N THR A 376 14.30 19.23 -15.22
CA THR A 376 14.17 19.54 -13.79
C THR A 376 12.74 20.00 -13.51
N ALA A 377 12.05 19.37 -12.56
CA ALA A 377 10.76 19.83 -12.07
C ALA A 377 10.95 20.54 -10.74
N THR A 378 10.36 21.73 -10.55
CA THR A 378 10.42 22.48 -9.29
C THR A 378 9.02 22.76 -8.75
N VAL A 379 8.77 22.39 -7.49
CA VAL A 379 7.53 22.68 -6.76
C VAL A 379 7.86 23.10 -5.33
N ALA A 380 7.23 24.17 -4.84
CA ALA A 380 7.46 24.72 -3.50
C ALA A 380 8.94 24.96 -3.11
N GLY A 381 9.82 25.14 -4.11
CA GLY A 381 11.27 25.34 -3.92
C GLY A 381 12.09 24.06 -3.76
N GLN A 382 11.47 22.88 -3.80
CA GLN A 382 12.12 21.59 -3.98
C GLN A 382 12.19 21.25 -5.47
N SER A 383 13.17 20.43 -5.85
CA SER A 383 13.36 20.07 -7.25
C SER A 383 14.05 18.72 -7.39
N ASP A 384 13.66 17.98 -8.42
CA ASP A 384 14.33 16.77 -8.86
C ASP A 384 14.58 16.80 -10.36
N THR A 385 15.48 15.96 -10.85
CA THR A 385 16.00 16.00 -12.20
C THR A 385 16.15 14.61 -12.81
N VAL A 386 15.63 14.44 -14.02
CA VAL A 386 15.78 13.22 -14.82
C VAL A 386 16.36 13.54 -16.18
N SER A 387 17.20 12.66 -16.73
CA SER A 387 17.75 12.82 -18.07
C SER A 387 16.88 12.12 -19.10
N VAL A 388 16.57 12.80 -20.20
CA VAL A 388 15.87 12.25 -21.37
C VAL A 388 16.81 12.30 -22.58
N GLU A 389 16.94 11.18 -23.28
CA GLU A 389 17.66 11.03 -24.53
C GLU A 389 16.67 10.97 -25.70
N VAL A 390 16.84 11.87 -26.66
CA VAL A 390 16.09 11.89 -27.91
C VAL A 390 16.95 11.29 -29.01
N LEU A 391 16.48 10.19 -29.59
CA LEU A 391 17.13 9.47 -30.68
C LEU A 391 16.47 9.81 -32.03
N GLU A 392 16.95 9.16 -33.10
CA GLU A 392 16.34 9.31 -34.41
C GLU A 392 14.85 8.92 -34.40
N PRO A 393 14.02 9.44 -35.34
CA PRO A 393 12.61 9.09 -35.39
C PRO A 393 12.38 7.58 -35.49
N PRO A 394 11.25 7.07 -34.97
CA PRO A 394 10.88 5.67 -35.13
C PRO A 394 10.67 5.30 -36.61
N SER A 395 10.95 4.05 -36.94
CA SER A 395 10.73 3.47 -38.27
C SER A 395 10.10 2.08 -38.10
N ILE A 396 8.83 2.09 -37.74
CA ILE A 396 8.03 0.92 -37.38
C ILE A 396 7.38 0.33 -38.64
N GLU A 397 7.58 -0.97 -38.85
CA GLU A 397 6.96 -1.74 -39.93
C GLU A 397 6.15 -2.90 -39.35
N PHE A 398 4.89 -3.04 -39.79
CA PHE A 398 4.07 -4.23 -39.52
C PHE A 398 4.65 -5.45 -40.25
N LEU A 399 4.85 -6.55 -39.53
CA LEU A 399 5.36 -7.80 -40.08
C LEU A 399 4.26 -8.84 -40.33
N ASP A 400 3.45 -9.14 -39.31
CA ASP A 400 2.45 -10.20 -39.35
C ASP A 400 1.39 -10.02 -38.26
N ALA A 401 0.18 -10.54 -38.48
CA ALA A 401 -0.85 -10.67 -37.46
C ALA A 401 -1.71 -11.90 -37.70
N GLN A 402 -2.25 -12.45 -36.61
CA GLN A 402 -3.15 -13.57 -36.64
C GLN A 402 -4.24 -13.41 -35.56
N LEU A 403 -5.46 -13.81 -35.91
CA LEU A 403 -6.50 -14.05 -34.92
C LEU A 403 -6.14 -15.34 -34.18
N ASP A 404 -6.01 -15.27 -32.86
CA ASP A 404 -5.54 -16.42 -32.08
C ASP A 404 -6.61 -17.52 -31.95
N THR A 405 -7.89 -17.12 -31.99
CA THR A 405 -9.04 -18.03 -31.90
C THR A 405 -10.16 -17.59 -32.84
N GLU A 406 -10.64 -18.50 -33.69
CA GLU A 406 -11.77 -18.22 -34.60
C GLU A 406 -13.14 -18.43 -33.92
N THR A 407 -13.20 -19.00 -32.71
CA THR A 407 -14.44 -19.25 -31.98
C THR A 407 -14.27 -18.96 -30.49
N VAL A 408 -15.21 -18.21 -29.92
CA VAL A 408 -15.21 -17.78 -28.51
C VAL A 408 -16.61 -17.79 -27.93
N VAL A 409 -16.74 -17.91 -26.60
CA VAL A 409 -18.04 -17.84 -25.92
C VAL A 409 -18.46 -16.38 -25.72
N GLU A 410 -19.74 -16.05 -25.89
CA GLU A 410 -20.28 -14.71 -25.63
C GLU A 410 -19.89 -14.22 -24.22
N GLY A 411 -19.40 -12.98 -24.15
CA GLY A 411 -18.95 -12.35 -22.90
C GLY A 411 -17.55 -12.77 -22.43
N THR A 412 -16.79 -13.51 -23.24
CA THR A 412 -15.35 -13.77 -23.04
C THR A 412 -14.49 -12.81 -23.87
N THR A 413 -13.17 -13.01 -23.86
CA THR A 413 -12.27 -12.21 -24.69
C THR A 413 -11.80 -12.92 -25.95
N ALA A 414 -11.57 -12.16 -27.00
CA ALA A 414 -10.86 -12.60 -28.20
C ALA A 414 -9.54 -11.85 -28.32
N GLN A 415 -8.57 -12.45 -29.01
CA GLN A 415 -7.19 -11.97 -29.07
C GLN A 415 -6.62 -12.02 -30.49
N VAL A 416 -5.84 -10.99 -30.83
CA VAL A 416 -5.01 -10.94 -32.03
C VAL A 416 -3.55 -10.80 -31.59
N SER A 417 -2.72 -11.72 -32.05
CA SER A 417 -1.27 -11.62 -31.93
C SER A 417 -0.69 -10.94 -33.16
N THR A 418 0.13 -9.92 -32.97
CA THR A 418 0.73 -9.09 -34.04
C THR A 418 2.20 -8.84 -33.79
N THR A 419 2.99 -8.67 -34.85
CA THR A 419 4.44 -8.42 -34.77
C THR A 419 4.82 -7.20 -35.59
N TYR A 420 5.65 -6.34 -35.00
CA TYR A 420 6.20 -5.13 -35.60
C TYR A 420 7.72 -5.12 -35.48
N GLU A 421 8.40 -4.53 -36.46
CA GLU A 421 9.84 -4.27 -36.43
C GLU A 421 10.09 -2.77 -36.41
N ASN A 422 10.80 -2.27 -35.40
CA ASN A 422 11.26 -0.88 -35.36
C ASN A 422 12.74 -0.79 -35.73
N THR A 423 13.04 -0.24 -36.91
CA THR A 423 14.41 -0.05 -37.40
C THR A 423 14.95 1.37 -37.18
N GLY A 424 14.18 2.23 -36.51
CA GLY A 424 14.54 3.59 -36.15
C GLY A 424 14.86 3.72 -34.66
N GLY A 425 14.73 4.94 -34.12
CA GLY A 425 14.76 5.14 -32.67
C GLY A 425 13.46 4.64 -32.01
N PRO A 426 13.38 4.67 -30.67
CA PRO A 426 12.20 4.20 -29.97
C PRO A 426 10.99 5.07 -30.31
N GLY A 427 9.79 4.49 -30.26
CA GLY A 427 8.56 5.23 -30.51
C GLY A 427 7.34 4.36 -30.25
N SER A 428 6.18 4.86 -30.68
CA SER A 428 4.91 4.20 -30.41
C SER A 428 4.13 3.87 -31.68
N GLU A 429 3.34 2.81 -31.62
CA GLU A 429 2.39 2.44 -32.68
C GLU A 429 1.00 2.32 -32.06
N THR A 430 -0.03 2.86 -32.73
CA THR A 430 -1.42 2.77 -32.30
C THR A 430 -2.19 1.95 -33.30
N VAL A 431 -2.77 0.86 -32.83
CA VAL A 431 -3.44 -0.15 -33.64
C VAL A 431 -4.90 -0.29 -33.23
N SER A 432 -5.75 -0.59 -34.18
CA SER A 432 -7.18 -0.78 -33.97
C SER A 432 -7.64 -2.14 -34.49
N VAL A 433 -8.37 -2.86 -33.63
CA VAL A 433 -9.07 -4.09 -34.00
C VAL A 433 -10.52 -3.74 -34.31
N ALA A 434 -11.03 -4.25 -35.43
CA ALA A 434 -12.44 -4.15 -35.78
C ALA A 434 -13.05 -5.54 -36.00
N VAL A 435 -14.32 -5.69 -35.62
CA VAL A 435 -15.13 -6.87 -35.89
C VAL A 435 -16.34 -6.42 -36.70
N ALA A 436 -16.58 -7.06 -37.86
CA ALA A 436 -17.67 -6.69 -38.77
C ALA A 436 -17.68 -5.18 -39.16
N ASP A 437 -16.50 -4.60 -39.39
CA ASP A 437 -16.27 -3.16 -39.69
C ASP A 437 -16.57 -2.19 -38.52
N GLU A 438 -16.84 -2.68 -37.31
CA GLU A 438 -17.00 -1.85 -36.11
C GLU A 438 -15.76 -1.96 -35.21
N GLN A 439 -15.25 -0.83 -34.70
CA GLN A 439 -14.07 -0.82 -33.84
C GLN A 439 -14.38 -1.54 -32.53
N ALA A 440 -13.66 -2.64 -32.28
CA ALA A 440 -13.78 -3.44 -31.07
C ALA A 440 -12.73 -3.03 -30.03
N SER A 441 -11.52 -2.66 -30.45
CA SER A 441 -10.46 -2.19 -29.56
C SER A 441 -9.50 -1.22 -30.26
N ILE A 442 -8.82 -0.40 -29.45
CA ILE A 442 -7.70 0.45 -29.88
C ILE A 442 -6.63 0.37 -28.80
N THR A 443 -5.38 0.18 -29.20
CA THR A 443 -4.26 -0.02 -28.28
C THR A 443 -3.02 0.70 -28.82
N THR A 444 -2.28 1.36 -27.93
CA THR A 444 -0.98 1.96 -28.25
C THR A 444 0.10 1.22 -27.50
N PHE A 445 1.12 0.72 -28.19
CA PHE A 445 2.28 0.08 -27.57
C PHE A 445 3.56 0.83 -27.92
N GLN A 446 4.56 0.67 -27.05
CA GLN A 446 5.88 1.27 -27.19
C GLN A 446 6.83 0.25 -27.79
N LEU A 447 7.65 0.67 -28.74
CA LEU A 447 8.68 -0.15 -29.36
C LEU A 447 10.04 0.50 -29.10
N ASP A 448 10.97 -0.28 -28.54
CA ASP A 448 12.35 0.16 -28.42
C ASP A 448 13.02 0.24 -29.81
N ALA A 449 14.18 0.88 -29.84
CA ALA A 449 14.98 0.99 -31.06
C ALA A 449 15.57 -0.36 -31.47
N ASP A 450 15.63 -0.62 -32.78
CA ASP A 450 16.22 -1.82 -33.38
C ASP A 450 15.65 -3.14 -32.82
N GLU A 451 14.36 -3.16 -32.46
CA GLU A 451 13.66 -4.31 -31.88
C GLU A 451 12.49 -4.80 -32.75
N GLU A 452 12.27 -6.12 -32.72
CA GLU A 452 11.07 -6.77 -33.20
C GLU A 452 10.19 -7.11 -31.99
N THR A 453 8.99 -6.54 -31.94
CA THR A 453 8.06 -6.65 -30.81
C THR A 453 6.82 -7.41 -31.24
N ALA A 454 6.47 -8.44 -30.45
CA ALA A 454 5.23 -9.17 -30.60
C ALA A 454 4.27 -8.75 -29.48
N GLU A 455 3.09 -8.29 -29.88
CA GLU A 455 2.02 -7.76 -29.03
C GLU A 455 0.75 -8.60 -29.18
N THR A 456 -0.03 -8.67 -28.11
CA THR A 456 -1.34 -9.33 -28.10
C THR A 456 -2.39 -8.29 -27.74
N ILE A 457 -3.39 -8.14 -28.61
CA ILE A 457 -4.48 -7.19 -28.42
C ILE A 457 -5.73 -7.98 -28.08
N THR A 458 -6.29 -7.70 -26.89
CA THR A 458 -7.47 -8.37 -26.36
C THR A 458 -8.68 -7.44 -26.41
N TRP A 459 -9.86 -8.00 -26.69
CA TRP A 459 -11.13 -7.27 -26.63
C TRP A 459 -12.28 -8.18 -26.19
N SER A 460 -13.41 -7.58 -25.79
CA SER A 460 -14.64 -8.31 -25.43
C SER A 460 -15.31 -8.86 -26.70
N ALA A 461 -15.53 -10.17 -26.75
CA ALA A 461 -16.12 -10.84 -27.89
C ALA A 461 -17.66 -10.86 -27.83
N ASP A 462 -18.25 -9.68 -28.04
CA ASP A 462 -19.72 -9.50 -28.03
C ASP A 462 -20.35 -9.64 -29.42
N ASP A 463 -19.57 -9.44 -30.48
CA ASP A 463 -20.02 -9.43 -31.87
C ASP A 463 -19.28 -10.48 -32.71
N GLU A 464 -20.00 -11.17 -33.59
CA GLU A 464 -19.44 -12.09 -34.59
C GLU A 464 -19.13 -11.37 -35.91
N GLY A 465 -18.12 -11.84 -36.65
CA GLY A 465 -17.83 -11.34 -38.00
C GLY A 465 -16.35 -11.31 -38.35
N MET A 466 -16.04 -10.72 -39.51
CA MET A 466 -14.65 -10.61 -39.97
C MET A 466 -13.85 -9.70 -39.04
N VAL A 467 -12.75 -10.22 -38.50
CA VAL A 467 -11.79 -9.47 -37.68
C VAL A 467 -10.73 -8.85 -38.59
N SER A 468 -10.44 -7.57 -38.36
CA SER A 468 -9.34 -6.87 -39.01
C SER A 468 -8.48 -6.09 -38.02
N LEU A 469 -7.20 -5.94 -38.35
CA LEU A 469 -6.23 -5.09 -37.65
C LEU A 469 -5.78 -3.97 -38.59
N ASP A 470 -6.10 -2.71 -38.28
CA ASP A 470 -5.78 -1.53 -39.10
C ASP A 470 -6.02 -1.71 -40.62
N ASP A 471 -7.21 -2.22 -40.95
CA ASP A 471 -7.69 -2.56 -42.30
C ASP A 471 -7.17 -3.88 -42.92
N GLU A 472 -6.25 -4.63 -42.27
CA GLU A 472 -5.85 -5.97 -42.73
C GLU A 472 -6.83 -7.03 -42.20
N GLU A 473 -7.51 -7.72 -43.11
CA GLU A 473 -8.45 -8.80 -42.83
C GLU A 473 -7.73 -10.06 -42.34
N LEU A 474 -8.06 -10.53 -41.12
CA LEU A 474 -7.44 -11.70 -40.50
C LEU A 474 -8.27 -12.98 -40.71
N ALA A 475 -9.36 -13.14 -39.95
CA ALA A 475 -10.25 -14.30 -39.99
C ALA A 475 -11.67 -13.95 -39.50
N GLU A 476 -12.65 -14.82 -39.76
CA GLU A 476 -14.01 -14.67 -39.20
C GLU A 476 -14.03 -15.18 -37.75
N LEU A 477 -14.53 -14.35 -36.83
CA LEU A 477 -14.81 -14.71 -35.44
C LEU A 477 -16.26 -15.18 -35.30
N GLU A 478 -16.44 -16.40 -34.80
CA GLU A 478 -17.72 -16.95 -34.38
C GLU A 478 -17.90 -16.77 -32.86
N VAL A 479 -19.01 -16.16 -32.46
CA VAL A 479 -19.37 -15.99 -31.04
C VAL A 479 -20.50 -16.98 -30.70
N VAL A 480 -20.22 -17.92 -29.81
CA VAL A 480 -21.17 -18.97 -29.42
C VAL A 480 -21.84 -18.69 -28.09
N ASP A 481 -23.11 -19.10 -27.97
CA ASP A 481 -23.88 -18.96 -26.72
C ASP A 481 -23.21 -19.79 -25.59
N PRO A 482 -23.07 -19.24 -24.37
CA PRO A 482 -22.51 -19.94 -23.21
C PRO A 482 -23.17 -21.30 -22.94
N ALA A 483 -24.43 -21.48 -23.31
CA ALA A 483 -25.14 -22.75 -23.16
C ALA A 483 -24.54 -23.91 -23.97
N ASN A 484 -23.60 -23.67 -24.91
CA ASN A 484 -22.91 -24.72 -25.67
C ASN A 484 -21.70 -25.31 -24.92
N VAL A 485 -21.33 -24.76 -23.77
CA VAL A 485 -20.24 -25.24 -22.90
C VAL A 485 -20.79 -25.30 -21.49
N THR A 486 -20.95 -26.51 -20.94
CA THR A 486 -21.61 -26.72 -19.64
C THR A 486 -20.68 -27.42 -18.66
N LEU A 487 -20.52 -26.85 -17.47
CA LEU A 487 -19.79 -27.41 -16.34
C LEU A 487 -20.62 -28.52 -15.66
N GLN A 488 -20.28 -29.76 -15.98
CA GLN A 488 -21.03 -30.94 -15.51
C GLN A 488 -20.67 -31.36 -14.09
N SER A 489 -19.38 -31.29 -13.76
CA SER A 489 -18.86 -31.66 -12.44
C SER A 489 -17.49 -31.05 -12.20
N VAL A 490 -17.05 -31.09 -10.94
CA VAL A 490 -15.65 -30.86 -10.56
C VAL A 490 -15.14 -32.11 -9.84
N GLU A 491 -14.03 -32.66 -10.29
CA GLU A 491 -13.32 -33.74 -9.60
C GLU A 491 -12.26 -33.11 -8.68
N LEU A 492 -12.21 -33.58 -7.43
CA LEU A 492 -11.32 -33.09 -6.38
C LEU A 492 -10.64 -34.27 -5.68
N HIS A 493 -9.41 -34.05 -5.23
CA HIS A 493 -8.76 -34.98 -4.30
C HIS A 493 -9.54 -35.08 -2.97
N GLU A 494 -9.62 -36.27 -2.38
CA GLU A 494 -10.27 -36.45 -1.07
C GLU A 494 -9.47 -35.78 0.06
N GLU A 495 -8.14 -35.81 -0.03
CA GLU A 495 -7.20 -35.26 0.95
C GLU A 495 -6.11 -34.46 0.23
N ALA A 496 -5.65 -33.38 0.86
CA ALA A 496 -4.50 -32.58 0.44
C ALA A 496 -3.58 -32.30 1.65
N THR A 497 -2.38 -31.78 1.40
CA THR A 497 -1.45 -31.38 2.47
C THR A 497 -1.37 -29.86 2.49
N GLN A 498 -1.40 -29.27 3.68
CA GLN A 498 -1.24 -27.83 3.89
C GLN A 498 -0.01 -27.32 3.12
N ASP A 499 -0.14 -26.15 2.49
CA ASP A 499 0.89 -25.49 1.68
C ASP A 499 1.35 -26.25 0.41
N ARG A 500 0.74 -27.39 0.07
CA ARG A 500 1.05 -28.17 -1.12
C ARG A 500 -0.05 -28.04 -2.17
N GLU A 501 0.36 -27.91 -3.44
CA GLU A 501 -0.58 -27.87 -4.56
C GLU A 501 -1.32 -29.21 -4.72
N TYR A 502 -2.63 -29.13 -4.95
CA TYR A 502 -3.47 -30.22 -5.43
C TYR A 502 -4.28 -29.76 -6.64
N GLU A 503 -4.75 -30.73 -7.42
CA GLU A 503 -5.49 -30.49 -8.65
C GLU A 503 -7.00 -30.44 -8.39
N ILE A 504 -7.64 -29.45 -9.00
CA ILE A 504 -9.08 -29.28 -9.11
C ILE A 504 -9.40 -29.46 -10.60
N GLU A 505 -10.21 -30.44 -10.95
CA GLU A 505 -10.45 -30.85 -12.34
C GLU A 505 -11.91 -30.56 -12.75
N PRO A 506 -12.19 -29.40 -13.37
CA PRO A 506 -13.48 -29.14 -13.99
C PRO A 506 -13.73 -30.11 -15.15
N VAL A 507 -14.97 -30.60 -15.27
CA VAL A 507 -15.39 -31.48 -16.36
C VAL A 507 -16.52 -30.81 -17.12
N PHE A 508 -16.32 -30.60 -18.41
CA PHE A 508 -17.27 -29.95 -19.29
C PHE A 508 -17.96 -30.91 -20.25
N GLU A 509 -19.17 -30.54 -20.69
CA GLU A 509 -19.84 -31.10 -21.86
C GLU A 509 -20.04 -29.97 -22.87
N THR A 510 -19.64 -30.20 -24.13
CA THR A 510 -19.80 -29.25 -25.23
C THR A 510 -20.42 -29.91 -26.47
N ASP A 511 -21.24 -29.13 -27.19
CA ASP A 511 -21.84 -29.52 -28.48
C ASP A 511 -21.03 -28.99 -29.68
N LEU A 512 -19.91 -28.31 -29.43
CA LEU A 512 -19.04 -27.69 -30.43
C LEU A 512 -18.10 -28.72 -31.07
N ASP A 513 -17.75 -28.52 -32.34
CA ASP A 513 -16.77 -29.33 -33.08
C ASP A 513 -15.39 -28.65 -33.19
N THR A 514 -15.12 -27.66 -32.34
CA THR A 514 -13.83 -27.00 -32.14
C THR A 514 -13.60 -26.76 -30.65
N SER A 515 -12.33 -26.54 -30.25
CA SER A 515 -12.04 -26.01 -28.90
C SER A 515 -12.50 -24.56 -28.78
N VAL A 516 -12.81 -24.14 -27.55
CA VAL A 516 -13.29 -22.80 -27.25
C VAL A 516 -12.76 -22.33 -25.89
N TRP A 517 -12.45 -21.05 -25.78
CA TRP A 517 -12.05 -20.43 -24.51
C TRP A 517 -13.27 -19.99 -23.71
N THR A 518 -13.20 -20.16 -22.38
CA THR A 518 -14.26 -19.75 -21.46
C THR A 518 -13.71 -19.35 -20.09
N THR A 519 -14.38 -18.44 -19.37
CA THR A 519 -13.93 -17.98 -18.05
C THR A 519 -14.51 -18.84 -16.94
N LEU A 520 -13.68 -19.21 -15.97
CA LEU A 520 -14.05 -19.93 -14.76
C LEU A 520 -13.72 -19.10 -13.51
N GLU A 521 -14.62 -19.14 -12.53
CA GLU A 521 -14.38 -18.58 -11.19
C GLU A 521 -14.21 -19.72 -10.18
N LEU A 522 -13.15 -19.65 -9.35
CA LEU A 522 -12.97 -20.53 -8.19
C LEU A 522 -13.12 -19.71 -6.91
N ARG A 523 -14.00 -20.18 -6.03
CA ARG A 523 -14.09 -19.73 -4.65
C ARG A 523 -13.68 -20.83 -3.69
N VAL A 524 -12.90 -20.46 -2.69
CA VAL A 524 -12.49 -21.34 -1.60
C VAL A 524 -12.99 -20.74 -0.29
N ASP A 525 -13.81 -21.50 0.43
CA ASP A 525 -14.49 -21.08 1.68
C ASP A 525 -15.29 -19.76 1.61
N GLY A 526 -15.69 -19.39 0.38
CA GLY A 526 -16.52 -18.21 0.08
C GLY A 526 -15.75 -17.04 -0.53
N ASP A 527 -14.43 -17.04 -0.38
CA ASP A 527 -13.55 -16.04 -0.96
C ASP A 527 -13.20 -16.42 -2.39
N ARG A 528 -13.22 -15.42 -3.29
CA ARG A 528 -12.83 -15.62 -4.69
C ARG A 528 -11.32 -15.66 -4.78
N VAL A 529 -10.78 -16.79 -5.23
CA VAL A 529 -9.33 -17.03 -5.32
C VAL A 529 -8.81 -17.07 -6.75
N LEU A 530 -9.69 -17.33 -7.74
CA LEU A 530 -9.34 -17.34 -9.16
C LEU A 530 -10.51 -16.85 -10.01
N GLU A 531 -10.20 -16.11 -11.06
CA GLU A 531 -11.08 -15.81 -12.20
C GLU A 531 -10.16 -15.81 -13.43
N ASP A 532 -10.23 -16.84 -14.27
CA ASP A 532 -9.27 -17.04 -15.38
C ASP A 532 -9.92 -17.73 -16.59
N GLU A 533 -9.31 -17.59 -17.77
CA GLU A 533 -9.78 -18.18 -19.03
C GLU A 533 -9.15 -19.56 -19.27
N PHE A 534 -9.97 -20.51 -19.72
CA PHE A 534 -9.59 -21.91 -19.96
C PHE A 534 -10.03 -22.36 -21.34
N GLU A 535 -9.16 -23.10 -22.03
CA GLU A 535 -9.51 -23.77 -23.27
C GLU A 535 -10.28 -25.07 -22.97
N VAL A 536 -11.52 -25.16 -23.43
CA VAL A 536 -12.33 -26.37 -23.43
C VAL A 536 -12.16 -27.04 -24.79
N SER A 537 -11.61 -28.25 -24.79
CA SER A 537 -11.46 -29.03 -26.03
C SER A 537 -12.79 -29.52 -26.59
N GLU A 538 -12.79 -30.01 -27.84
CA GLU A 538 -13.95 -30.63 -28.50
C GLU A 538 -14.57 -31.80 -27.72
N ASP A 539 -13.79 -32.45 -26.84
CA ASP A 539 -14.24 -33.53 -25.97
C ASP A 539 -14.54 -33.10 -24.52
N GLY A 540 -14.53 -31.79 -24.24
CA GLY A 540 -14.87 -31.21 -22.94
C GLY A 540 -13.73 -31.27 -21.90
N ALA A 541 -12.51 -31.56 -22.33
CA ALA A 541 -11.33 -31.57 -21.47
C ALA A 541 -10.80 -30.14 -21.26
N VAL A 542 -10.31 -29.89 -20.04
CA VAL A 542 -9.73 -28.61 -19.61
C VAL A 542 -8.50 -28.92 -18.76
N ASP A 543 -7.52 -28.01 -18.74
CA ASP A 543 -6.40 -28.10 -17.83
C ASP A 543 -6.85 -28.02 -16.36
N SER A 544 -6.24 -28.83 -15.49
CA SER A 544 -6.52 -28.82 -14.06
C SER A 544 -6.12 -27.49 -13.43
N ILE A 545 -6.93 -26.98 -12.51
CA ILE A 545 -6.57 -25.83 -11.67
C ILE A 545 -5.68 -26.34 -10.53
N LYS A 546 -4.48 -25.78 -10.39
CA LYS A 546 -3.59 -26.06 -9.26
C LYS A 546 -3.83 -25.07 -8.14
N TYR A 547 -4.03 -25.58 -6.93
CA TYR A 547 -4.31 -24.75 -5.77
C TYR A 547 -3.63 -25.32 -4.52
N ALA A 548 -3.09 -24.45 -3.67
CA ALA A 548 -2.54 -24.80 -2.36
C ALA A 548 -3.31 -24.04 -1.28
N HIS A 549 -3.62 -24.71 -0.18
CA HIS A 549 -4.36 -24.14 0.94
C HIS A 549 -3.47 -24.05 2.17
N ASP A 550 -3.52 -22.91 2.86
CA ASP A 550 -2.61 -22.53 3.94
C ASP A 550 -3.15 -22.84 5.34
N GLU A 551 -4.37 -23.39 5.47
CA GLU A 551 -4.96 -23.82 6.74
C GLU A 551 -5.29 -25.33 6.73
N ASP A 552 -5.21 -26.00 7.87
CA ASP A 552 -5.65 -27.38 8.01
C ASP A 552 -7.16 -27.49 8.31
N GLY A 553 -7.81 -28.52 7.76
CA GLY A 553 -9.23 -28.80 7.96
C GLY A 553 -10.01 -29.04 6.66
N THR A 554 -11.34 -29.16 6.78
CA THR A 554 -12.21 -29.31 5.61
C THR A 554 -12.43 -27.96 4.94
N THR A 555 -11.99 -27.81 3.69
CA THR A 555 -12.22 -26.62 2.87
C THR A 555 -13.23 -26.89 1.76
N THR A 556 -14.06 -25.89 1.44
CA THR A 556 -15.09 -25.97 0.39
C THR A 556 -14.64 -25.25 -0.86
N HIS A 557 -14.63 -25.97 -1.99
CA HIS A 557 -14.33 -25.43 -3.31
C HIS A 557 -15.62 -25.27 -4.10
N VAL A 558 -15.84 -24.09 -4.64
CA VAL A 558 -16.96 -23.77 -5.53
C VAL A 558 -16.38 -23.30 -6.86
N VAL A 559 -16.62 -24.09 -7.91
CA VAL A 559 -16.29 -23.71 -9.29
C VAL A 559 -17.55 -23.21 -9.95
N GLU A 560 -17.52 -21.98 -10.45
CA GLU A 560 -18.62 -21.32 -11.12
C GLU A 560 -18.29 -21.08 -12.59
N HIS A 561 -19.25 -21.42 -13.46
CA HIS A 561 -19.21 -21.18 -14.91
C HIS A 561 -20.56 -20.61 -15.32
N TYR A 562 -20.63 -19.29 -15.54
CA TYR A 562 -21.88 -18.56 -15.79
C TYR A 562 -23.01 -18.89 -14.78
N ASP A 563 -24.07 -19.57 -15.24
CA ASP A 563 -25.24 -19.94 -14.42
C ASP A 563 -25.07 -21.30 -13.71
N GLU A 564 -23.94 -21.99 -13.92
CA GLU A 564 -23.65 -23.30 -13.37
C GLU A 564 -22.64 -23.22 -12.22
N THR A 565 -22.90 -24.01 -11.18
CA THR A 565 -22.10 -24.04 -9.97
C THR A 565 -21.87 -25.49 -9.56
N GLN A 566 -20.59 -25.87 -9.42
CA GLN A 566 -20.19 -27.15 -8.87
C GLN A 566 -19.47 -26.92 -7.55
N THR A 567 -19.73 -27.80 -6.59
CA THR A 567 -19.14 -27.70 -5.25
C THR A 567 -18.57 -29.03 -4.83
N GLY A 568 -17.38 -28.99 -4.25
CA GLY A 568 -16.79 -30.14 -3.58
C GLY A 568 -15.99 -29.71 -2.36
N THR A 569 -15.47 -30.69 -1.62
CA THR A 569 -14.71 -30.46 -0.39
C THR A 569 -13.44 -31.26 -0.41
N VAL A 570 -12.35 -30.67 0.10
CA VAL A 570 -11.05 -31.33 0.28
C VAL A 570 -10.74 -31.29 1.78
N GLU A 571 -10.25 -32.41 2.33
CA GLU A 571 -9.70 -32.43 3.69
C GLU A 571 -8.21 -32.09 3.64
N VAL A 572 -7.83 -30.89 4.08
CA VAL A 572 -6.43 -30.46 4.15
C VAL A 572 -5.83 -30.94 5.46
N LEU A 573 -4.84 -31.82 5.36
CA LEU A 573 -4.11 -32.35 6.48
C LEU A 573 -2.98 -31.37 6.88
N PRO A 574 -2.60 -31.30 8.17
CA PRO A 574 -1.42 -30.54 8.58
C PRO A 574 -0.14 -31.08 7.90
N PRO A 575 0.99 -30.37 8.00
CA PRO A 575 2.24 -30.78 7.36
C PRO A 575 2.74 -32.13 7.89
N ALA A 576 3.62 -32.77 7.13
CA ALA A 576 4.32 -33.96 7.60
C ALA A 576 5.24 -33.63 8.80
N ASP A 577 5.52 -34.64 9.61
CA ASP A 577 6.42 -34.55 10.77
C ASP A 577 7.32 -35.79 10.74
N PHE A 578 8.59 -35.62 10.42
CA PHE A 578 9.52 -36.70 10.12
C PHE A 578 10.37 -37.09 11.34
N GLU A 579 9.95 -38.12 12.07
CA GLU A 579 10.71 -38.70 13.17
C GLU A 579 11.74 -39.73 12.68
N LEU A 580 12.87 -39.81 13.39
CA LEU A 580 13.94 -40.78 13.14
C LEU A 580 13.92 -41.89 14.22
N ASP A 581 14.06 -43.16 13.80
CA ASP A 581 14.16 -44.31 14.70
C ASP A 581 15.17 -45.34 14.17
N ASP A 582 15.58 -46.28 15.02
CA ASP A 582 16.43 -47.43 14.68
C ASP A 582 17.73 -47.06 13.95
N LEU A 583 18.44 -46.03 14.44
CA LEU A 583 19.79 -45.69 13.95
C LEU A 583 20.77 -46.85 14.23
N GLU A 584 21.24 -47.51 13.17
CA GLU A 584 22.25 -48.56 13.24
C GLU A 584 23.58 -48.06 12.62
N VAL A 585 24.62 -48.00 13.45
CA VAL A 585 26.01 -47.75 13.02
C VAL A 585 26.98 -48.52 13.92
N SER A 586 28.13 -48.90 13.35
CA SER A 586 29.22 -49.56 14.10
C SER A 586 29.81 -48.66 15.20
N GLU A 587 30.07 -49.22 16.39
CA GLU A 587 30.68 -48.48 17.52
C GLU A 587 32.13 -48.03 17.23
N ALA A 588 32.83 -48.72 16.33
CA ALA A 588 34.19 -48.38 15.91
C ALA A 588 34.43 -48.73 14.44
N VAL A 589 35.17 -47.88 13.74
CA VAL A 589 35.52 -48.00 12.31
C VAL A 589 37.03 -47.76 12.12
N GLU A 590 37.65 -48.31 11.07
CA GLU A 590 39.08 -48.04 10.79
C GLU A 590 39.23 -46.76 9.97
N GLN A 591 40.31 -46.02 10.21
CA GLN A 591 40.66 -44.84 9.41
C GLN A 591 40.78 -45.18 7.92
N GLY A 592 40.01 -44.48 7.09
CA GLY A 592 39.93 -44.64 5.64
C GLY A 592 38.83 -45.59 5.15
N ASP A 593 38.02 -46.14 6.06
CA ASP A 593 36.84 -46.93 5.70
C ASP A 593 35.62 -46.05 5.40
N THR A 594 34.70 -46.62 4.63
CA THR A 594 33.35 -46.10 4.44
C THR A 594 32.38 -47.03 5.15
N GLU A 595 31.57 -46.49 6.05
CA GLU A 595 30.51 -47.23 6.75
C GLU A 595 29.15 -46.79 6.22
N THR A 596 28.26 -47.77 6.03
CA THR A 596 26.86 -47.53 5.71
C THR A 596 26.06 -47.43 7.01
N VAL A 597 25.47 -46.27 7.23
CA VAL A 597 24.57 -45.96 8.35
C VAL A 597 23.14 -46.22 7.89
N SER A 598 22.37 -47.00 8.64
CA SER A 598 20.94 -47.14 8.37
C SER A 598 20.10 -46.45 9.44
N VAL A 599 19.05 -45.75 9.01
CA VAL A 599 18.05 -45.12 9.89
C VAL A 599 16.67 -45.35 9.32
N THR A 600 15.69 -45.55 10.20
CA THR A 600 14.27 -45.57 9.81
C THR A 600 13.68 -44.18 9.95
N VAL A 601 13.07 -43.68 8.89
CA VAL A 601 12.39 -42.38 8.84
C VAL A 601 10.90 -42.64 8.80
N ARG A 602 10.13 -41.93 9.62
CA ARG A 602 8.67 -42.09 9.70
C ARG A 602 7.98 -40.73 9.63
N ASN A 603 6.98 -40.61 8.76
CA ASN A 603 6.05 -39.48 8.83
C ASN A 603 4.98 -39.77 9.91
N VAL A 604 5.09 -39.11 11.07
CA VAL A 604 4.11 -39.17 12.17
C VAL A 604 3.09 -38.03 12.13
N GLY A 605 3.29 -37.06 11.24
CA GLY A 605 2.49 -35.86 11.07
C GLY A 605 1.24 -36.07 10.21
N GLY A 606 0.85 -35.03 9.48
CA GLY A 606 -0.19 -35.09 8.46
C GLY A 606 0.39 -35.37 7.08
N GLY A 607 -0.48 -35.27 6.06
CA GLY A 607 -0.12 -35.18 4.65
C GLY A 607 0.81 -36.24 4.06
N ILE A 608 1.13 -36.04 2.79
CA ILE A 608 2.30 -36.61 2.13
C ILE A 608 3.30 -35.46 1.97
N ASP A 609 4.57 -35.71 2.28
CA ASP A 609 5.59 -34.70 2.04
C ASP A 609 6.96 -35.30 1.73
N ASP A 610 7.85 -34.43 1.26
CA ASP A 610 9.24 -34.71 0.92
C ASP A 610 10.16 -34.24 2.06
N ALA A 611 11.16 -35.06 2.44
CA ALA A 611 12.17 -34.71 3.44
C ALA A 611 13.57 -35.09 2.98
N ASP A 612 14.51 -34.17 3.13
CA ASP A 612 15.94 -34.45 2.98
C ASP A 612 16.52 -34.96 4.30
N ILE A 613 17.02 -36.19 4.31
CA ILE A 613 17.65 -36.81 5.48
C ILE A 613 19.15 -36.73 5.33
N THR A 614 19.77 -36.00 6.24
CA THR A 614 21.17 -35.60 6.15
C THR A 614 22.01 -36.37 7.16
N LEU A 615 23.12 -36.94 6.72
CA LEU A 615 24.17 -37.52 7.56
C LEU A 615 25.33 -36.53 7.66
N ALA A 616 25.74 -36.21 8.88
CA ALA A 616 26.86 -35.32 9.17
C ALA A 616 27.86 -35.94 10.15
N LEU A 617 29.14 -35.62 9.95
CA LEU A 617 30.26 -35.96 10.83
C LEU A 617 30.81 -34.68 11.47
N ASP A 618 30.77 -34.58 12.80
CA ASP A 618 31.15 -33.37 13.56
C ASP A 618 30.48 -32.07 13.05
N GLY A 619 29.27 -32.20 12.51
CA GLY A 619 28.47 -31.10 11.96
C GLY A 619 28.77 -30.74 10.51
N GLU A 620 29.63 -31.48 9.80
CA GLU A 620 29.81 -31.35 8.35
C GLU A 620 29.01 -32.43 7.63
N GLU A 621 28.11 -32.01 6.73
CA GLU A 621 27.30 -32.90 5.89
C GLU A 621 28.20 -33.76 5.00
N VAL A 622 27.98 -35.08 5.03
CA VAL A 622 28.74 -36.06 4.25
C VAL A 622 27.89 -36.84 3.26
N ASP A 623 26.59 -37.01 3.54
CA ASP A 623 25.63 -37.66 2.64
C ASP A 623 24.20 -37.18 2.91
N THR A 624 23.35 -37.18 1.89
CA THR A 624 21.96 -36.72 1.99
C THR A 624 21.06 -37.54 1.08
N GLN A 625 19.91 -37.98 1.57
CA GLN A 625 18.91 -38.71 0.80
C GLN A 625 17.51 -38.14 1.00
N ALA A 626 16.85 -37.81 -0.11
CA ALA A 626 15.45 -37.41 -0.11
C ALA A 626 14.52 -38.62 0.03
N VAL A 627 13.49 -38.49 0.86
CA VAL A 627 12.37 -39.45 0.99
C VAL A 627 11.04 -38.73 0.80
N THR A 628 10.07 -39.41 0.23
CA THR A 628 8.66 -38.96 0.17
C THR A 628 7.84 -39.99 0.93
N LEU A 629 7.11 -39.58 1.97
CA LEU A 629 6.34 -40.50 2.81
C LEU A 629 4.91 -40.03 2.98
N ASP A 630 3.96 -40.93 2.72
CA ASP A 630 2.57 -40.75 3.09
C ASP A 630 2.40 -40.74 4.62
N ARG A 631 1.26 -40.23 5.08
CA ARG A 631 0.90 -40.21 6.50
C ARG A 631 0.99 -41.61 7.14
N ASN A 632 1.78 -41.71 8.21
CA ASN A 632 2.07 -42.96 8.95
C ASN A 632 2.94 -43.98 8.20
N GLU A 633 3.48 -43.63 7.04
CA GLU A 633 4.46 -44.45 6.34
C GLU A 633 5.83 -44.33 7.00
N ASP A 634 6.60 -45.43 6.94
CA ASP A 634 7.98 -45.47 7.38
C ASP A 634 8.84 -46.17 6.32
N THR A 635 10.09 -45.73 6.18
CA THR A 635 11.09 -46.35 5.31
C THR A 635 12.45 -46.36 6.00
N THR A 636 13.25 -47.40 5.73
CA THR A 636 14.65 -47.44 6.17
C THR A 636 15.54 -46.99 5.02
N ILE A 637 16.37 -45.99 5.28
CA ILE A 637 17.36 -45.49 4.32
C ILE A 637 18.77 -45.89 4.77
N GLU A 638 19.69 -45.89 3.80
CA GLU A 638 21.11 -46.16 3.99
C GLU A 638 21.90 -44.96 3.46
N LEU A 639 22.78 -44.41 4.30
CA LEU A 639 23.64 -43.25 4.03
C LEU A 639 25.10 -43.65 4.27
N ASP A 640 26.02 -43.25 3.41
CA ASP A 640 27.43 -43.67 3.47
C ASP A 640 28.33 -42.56 4.06
N ALA A 641 29.12 -42.89 5.09
CA ALA A 641 30.09 -41.98 5.72
C ALA A 641 31.53 -42.50 5.57
N ALA A 642 32.44 -41.65 5.09
CA ALA A 642 33.88 -41.94 5.05
C ALA A 642 34.62 -41.32 6.24
N PHE A 643 35.47 -42.10 6.91
CA PHE A 643 36.17 -41.68 8.14
C PHE A 643 37.66 -41.47 7.88
N ASP A 644 38.05 -40.26 7.46
CA ASP A 644 39.41 -39.98 7.02
C ASP A 644 40.42 -39.72 8.16
N ASP A 645 39.96 -39.33 9.35
CA ASP A 645 40.80 -38.97 10.50
C ASP A 645 40.61 -39.93 11.69
N ALA A 646 41.71 -40.30 12.35
CA ALA A 646 41.70 -41.25 13.46
C ALA A 646 41.44 -40.57 14.82
N ASP A 647 40.24 -40.00 14.97
CA ASP A 647 39.72 -39.37 16.18
C ASP A 647 38.25 -39.78 16.39
N ASP A 648 37.74 -39.68 17.63
CA ASP A 648 36.31 -39.93 17.89
C ASP A 648 35.48 -38.83 17.21
N VAL A 649 34.46 -39.22 16.44
CA VAL A 649 33.58 -38.31 15.67
C VAL A 649 32.15 -38.45 16.13
N ASP A 650 31.44 -37.34 16.27
CA ASP A 650 29.99 -37.34 16.47
C ASP A 650 29.29 -37.46 15.12
N LEU A 651 28.59 -38.58 14.93
CA LEU A 651 27.77 -38.85 13.75
C LEU A 651 26.34 -38.44 14.05
N THR A 652 25.80 -37.51 13.26
CA THR A 652 24.43 -37.02 13.40
C THR A 652 23.65 -37.31 12.13
N VAL A 653 22.48 -37.92 12.29
CA VAL A 653 21.46 -38.01 11.23
C VAL A 653 20.32 -37.07 11.58
N SER A 654 19.92 -36.22 10.64
CA SER A 654 18.88 -35.22 10.84
C SER A 654 17.83 -35.28 9.75
N SER A 655 16.56 -35.21 10.14
CA SER A 655 15.43 -34.84 9.29
C SER A 655 15.11 -33.34 9.50
N PRO A 656 14.10 -32.78 8.80
CA PRO A 656 13.61 -31.43 9.10
C PRO A 656 13.10 -31.26 10.54
N ASP A 657 12.59 -32.33 11.17
CA ASP A 657 11.84 -32.28 12.42
C ASP A 657 12.52 -33.00 13.61
N ASP A 658 13.51 -33.86 13.35
CA ASP A 658 14.17 -34.69 14.36
C ASP A 658 15.67 -34.90 14.08
N GLU A 659 16.43 -35.22 15.13
CA GLU A 659 17.87 -35.50 15.03
C GLU A 659 18.30 -36.65 15.96
N MET A 660 19.17 -37.53 15.45
CA MET A 660 19.81 -38.58 16.24
C MET A 660 21.33 -38.47 16.12
N THR A 661 22.03 -38.49 17.26
CA THR A 661 23.50 -38.43 17.31
C THR A 661 24.09 -39.65 18.02
N GLN A 662 25.16 -40.22 17.46
CA GLN A 662 25.95 -41.28 18.05
C GLN A 662 27.45 -41.02 17.86
N SER A 663 28.24 -41.13 18.92
CA SER A 663 29.70 -41.03 18.82
C SER A 663 30.30 -42.34 18.30
N VAL A 664 31.16 -42.26 17.29
CA VAL A 664 31.85 -43.38 16.64
C VAL A 664 33.36 -43.27 16.86
N THR A 665 34.00 -44.34 17.29
CA THR A 665 35.46 -44.37 17.49
C THR A 665 36.20 -44.73 16.20
N VAL A 666 37.06 -43.83 15.70
CA VAL A 666 37.88 -44.11 14.51
C VAL A 666 39.28 -44.61 14.91
N GLU A 667 39.55 -45.90 14.67
CA GLU A 667 40.82 -46.53 15.02
C GLU A 667 41.88 -46.31 13.90
N ALA A 668 43.08 -45.84 14.30
CA ALA A 668 44.20 -45.70 13.36
C ALA A 668 44.69 -47.08 12.88
N GLY A 669 44.58 -47.36 11.57
CA GLY A 669 44.96 -48.65 10.99
C GLY A 669 46.40 -49.09 11.33
N GLU A 670 46.55 -50.36 11.73
CA GLU A 670 47.85 -50.94 12.11
C GLU A 670 48.83 -50.93 10.92
N ARG A 671 49.77 -49.98 10.89
CA ARG A 671 50.93 -50.03 9.97
C ARG A 671 51.82 -51.23 10.30
N ASN A 672 51.58 -52.36 9.62
CA ASN A 672 52.54 -53.45 9.51
C ASN A 672 53.79 -52.94 8.77
N GLY A 673 54.77 -52.50 9.55
CA GLY A 673 56.10 -52.19 9.07
C GLY A 673 56.84 -53.47 8.71
N ASP A 674 57.23 -53.58 7.45
CA ASP A 674 58.46 -54.28 7.09
C ASP A 674 59.16 -53.55 5.94
N ASP A 675 60.46 -53.39 6.17
CA ASP A 675 61.43 -52.56 5.50
C ASP A 675 61.90 -53.07 4.12
N GLU A 676 62.38 -52.09 3.34
CA GLU A 676 63.50 -52.11 2.38
C GLU A 676 63.33 -52.53 0.89
N ALA A 677 63.49 -51.47 0.07
CA ALA A 677 64.40 -51.33 -1.08
C ALA A 677 64.02 -51.96 -2.45
N ASP A 678 63.68 -51.11 -3.43
CA ASP A 678 64.63 -50.56 -4.42
C ASP A 678 63.92 -49.70 -5.49
N ASP A 679 64.50 -48.51 -5.70
CA ASP A 679 64.68 -47.69 -6.93
C ASP A 679 63.63 -47.55 -8.06
N ASP A 680 63.71 -46.37 -8.69
CA ASP A 680 63.15 -45.89 -9.96
C ASP A 680 61.66 -45.49 -10.06
N GLY A 681 61.43 -44.17 -10.15
CA GLY A 681 60.40 -43.60 -11.05
C GLY A 681 59.43 -42.57 -10.46
N LEU A 682 59.74 -41.27 -10.56
CA LEU A 682 58.68 -40.24 -10.72
C LEU A 682 58.04 -40.43 -12.12
N PRO A 683 56.77 -40.04 -12.44
CA PRO A 683 55.95 -38.99 -11.81
C PRO A 683 54.42 -39.27 -11.72
N GLY A 684 53.62 -38.35 -11.16
CA GLY A 684 52.19 -38.26 -11.51
C GLY A 684 51.26 -37.64 -10.47
N PHE A 685 51.11 -36.31 -10.50
CA PHE A 685 49.83 -35.69 -10.14
C PHE A 685 48.82 -36.07 -11.23
N THR A 686 47.81 -36.86 -10.88
CA THR A 686 46.58 -37.00 -11.66
C THR A 686 45.42 -36.78 -10.71
N ALA A 687 44.88 -35.57 -10.74
CA ALA A 687 43.49 -35.35 -10.36
C ALA A 687 42.61 -36.14 -11.35
N VAL A 688 41.82 -37.06 -10.82
CA VAL A 688 40.69 -37.70 -11.49
C VAL A 688 39.53 -37.37 -10.55
N ALA A 689 38.82 -36.26 -10.75
CA ALA A 689 37.66 -36.17 -11.63
C ALA A 689 36.67 -37.30 -11.36
N GLY A 690 35.89 -37.14 -10.28
CA GLY A 690 34.71 -37.94 -9.99
C GLY A 690 33.72 -37.83 -11.14
N LEU A 691 33.35 -39.00 -11.64
CA LEU A 691 32.49 -39.23 -12.79
C LEU A 691 31.04 -39.37 -12.26
N LEU A 692 30.26 -38.30 -12.34
CA LEU A 692 28.82 -38.34 -12.15
C LEU A 692 28.15 -38.48 -13.53
N ALA A 693 27.47 -39.60 -13.75
CA ALA A 693 26.57 -39.84 -14.88
C ALA A 693 25.47 -40.82 -14.39
N VAL A 694 24.27 -40.33 -14.03
CA VAL A 694 23.09 -40.00 -14.88
C VAL A 694 22.23 -41.24 -15.17
N LEU A 695 20.90 -41.09 -15.00
CA LEU A 695 19.80 -41.32 -15.98
C LEU A 695 18.43 -41.09 -15.27
N LEU A 696 17.71 -39.98 -15.54
CA LEU A 696 16.59 -39.75 -16.52
C LEU A 696 15.19 -40.00 -15.89
N THR A 697 14.12 -39.21 -16.07
CA THR A 697 13.56 -38.43 -17.22
C THR A 697 12.49 -37.42 -16.69
N ALA A 698 12.49 -36.13 -17.11
CA ALA A 698 11.58 -35.44 -18.08
C ALA A 698 10.07 -35.35 -17.69
N GLY A 699 9.36 -34.21 -17.78
CA GLY A 699 9.55 -32.97 -18.57
C GLY A 699 9.05 -31.70 -17.85
N SER A 700 9.62 -30.51 -18.14
CA SER A 700 9.16 -29.50 -19.12
C SER A 700 7.76 -28.96 -18.80
N ILE A 701 7.53 -27.66 -18.57
CA ILE A 701 7.66 -26.57 -19.55
C ILE A 701 7.80 -25.19 -18.86
N ALA A 702 8.59 -24.35 -19.52
CA ALA A 702 8.76 -22.89 -19.53
C ALA A 702 8.03 -21.98 -18.52
N ARG A 703 8.83 -21.13 -17.85
CA ARG A 703 8.44 -19.78 -17.44
C ARG A 703 9.39 -18.76 -18.10
N ARG A 704 8.88 -18.08 -19.14
CA ARG A 704 9.34 -16.82 -19.72
C ARG A 704 8.26 -16.34 -20.69
N ARG A 705 7.23 -15.70 -20.19
CA ARG A 705 7.10 -14.24 -20.15
C ARG A 705 6.44 -13.89 -18.82
#